data_AF-A0A4Q7V154-F1
#
_entry.id   AF-A0A4Q7V154-F1
#
_cell.length_a   1.000
_cell.length_b   1.000
_cell.length_c   1.000
_cell.angle_alpha   90.00
_cell.angle_beta   90.00
_cell.angle_gamma   90.00
#
_symmetry.space_group_name_H-M   'P 1'
#
loop_
_entity.id
_entity.type
_entity.pdbx_description
1 polymer ?
#
loop_
_entity_poly.entity_id
_entity_poly.type
_entity_poly.pdbx_seq_one_letter_code
_entity_poly.pdbx_strand_id
1 'polypeptide(L)'
;MGFFGVIGSDEVMVAPPSHFARLGLVDDFTSGLVVGDGVRDWSIAVSDSVYFPYDSDRSLIAVGRLQGHYKRLWPFRSVLEGRATFGGATYREEGRPWFEWHQIPKDVGSSNLTLALAEVATHNHFVLDDAGLTFKQTAPVVKLRAGAVEDDALHLLAVLNSSVACFWLKQMCHNKGSAVDDEGARQSVVPWDDFYQFNSRKLAHFPVVTSSVRGRLIRYSRTLRDLAQERLSCDPKSVLADGIVDRPGLDAARARQARLCQRSVTMQEELDWLTYAEYGLISEAEALTLTSAAPEPLALGERAFEIVLARKVRSGDAEVVWFDRHRSSPITELPRHWSDAYRRVVEARIGVIESRPDIALLEGPEFKRRWMEDPWERRESESLRIQILDVVDGPDTWFVMRDGFKQPQPLTISQLSDRFSPDSDVHRLAMLYADDHLGRRDMTLAQVFEEVVGDAHIPYLAAMRYQEPGLAKREEWERMWAEQRAEDSGGRLTTLSPPEYKRADFRKNSYWSHRGKLDVPKERFISYPEASPDADPTLLLGWAGWDHKDQAQALVNLVNDRAAQAGWPTERVVPLLAGLAEVMPWVHQWHGEYDPEWDGNPAEEYQTFLDQQRAERQLTEQMLRDWRPAAPTRGRRPRSTS
;
A
#
# COMPACT_ATOMS: atom_id res chain seq x y z
N MET A 1 -21.78 -13.91 1.54
CA MET A 1 -20.90 -13.18 2.48
C MET A 1 -19.69 -14.03 2.75
N GLY A 2 -18.49 -13.45 2.70
CA GLY A 2 -17.24 -14.21 2.88
C GLY A 2 -16.06 -13.47 2.27
N PHE A 3 -14.93 -14.15 2.13
CA PHE A 3 -13.77 -13.59 1.44
C PHE A 3 -14.07 -13.39 -0.06
N PHE A 4 -13.53 -12.33 -0.65
CA PHE A 4 -13.60 -12.11 -2.09
C PHE A 4 -12.74 -13.13 -2.85
N GLY A 5 -11.56 -13.45 -2.32
CA GLY A 5 -10.65 -14.47 -2.83
C GLY A 5 -9.49 -14.68 -1.85
N VAL A 6 -8.68 -15.70 -2.13
CA VAL A 6 -7.42 -15.98 -1.44
C VAL A 6 -6.32 -15.98 -2.49
N ILE A 7 -5.38 -15.05 -2.39
CA ILE A 7 -4.26 -14.91 -3.35
C ILE A 7 -3.28 -16.09 -3.16
N GLY A 8 -2.88 -16.33 -1.90
CA GLY A 8 -2.00 -17.44 -1.50
C GLY A 8 -0.54 -17.29 -1.93
N SER A 9 -0.13 -16.10 -2.40
CA SER A 9 1.27 -15.70 -2.60
C SER A 9 1.36 -14.17 -2.71
N ASP A 10 0.91 -13.49 -1.66
CA ASP A 10 0.82 -12.02 -1.62
C ASP A 10 2.16 -11.35 -1.99
N GLU A 11 3.26 -11.94 -1.54
CA GLU A 11 4.60 -11.40 -1.76
C GLU A 11 4.95 -11.22 -3.24
N VAL A 12 4.51 -12.15 -4.10
CA VAL A 12 4.79 -12.12 -5.53
C VAL A 12 3.64 -11.48 -6.32
N MET A 13 2.41 -11.57 -5.82
CA MET A 13 1.21 -11.13 -6.56
C MET A 13 0.74 -9.71 -6.21
N VAL A 14 1.20 -9.13 -5.10
CA VAL A 14 0.80 -7.80 -4.60
C VAL A 14 1.99 -6.85 -4.60
N ALA A 15 1.78 -5.64 -5.12
CA ALA A 15 2.76 -4.56 -5.09
C ALA A 15 2.06 -3.19 -5.20
N PRO A 16 2.75 -2.08 -4.89
CA PRO A 16 2.21 -0.75 -5.15
C PRO A 16 1.84 -0.57 -6.64
N PRO A 17 0.82 0.25 -6.98
CA PRO A 17 0.44 0.49 -8.37
C PRO A 17 1.61 0.97 -9.26
N SER A 18 2.49 1.81 -8.72
CA SER A 18 3.69 2.30 -9.41
C SER A 18 4.71 1.21 -9.73
N HIS A 19 4.67 0.05 -9.07
CA HIS A 19 5.50 -1.10 -9.45
C HIS A 19 4.99 -1.71 -10.77
N PHE A 20 3.68 -1.91 -10.92
CA PHE A 20 3.11 -2.44 -12.17
C PHE A 20 3.22 -1.43 -13.32
N ALA A 21 3.03 -0.14 -13.06
CA ALA A 21 3.22 0.94 -14.05
C ALA A 21 4.62 0.96 -14.64
N ARG A 22 5.64 0.85 -13.78
CA ARG A 22 7.04 0.80 -14.16
C ARG A 22 7.38 -0.37 -15.07
N LEU A 23 6.70 -1.51 -14.88
CA LEU A 23 6.85 -2.70 -15.70
C LEU A 23 5.95 -2.70 -16.96
N GLY A 24 5.15 -1.66 -17.16
CA GLY A 24 4.19 -1.57 -18.27
C GLY A 24 3.00 -2.53 -18.16
N LEU A 25 2.59 -2.92 -16.94
CA LEU A 25 1.60 -3.98 -16.69
C LEU A 25 0.26 -3.47 -16.11
N VAL A 26 -0.01 -2.16 -16.07
CA VAL A 26 -1.20 -1.62 -15.38
C VAL A 26 -2.50 -2.10 -16.03
N ASP A 27 -2.55 -2.12 -17.36
CA ASP A 27 -3.74 -2.54 -18.10
C ASP A 27 -3.85 -4.08 -18.25
N ASP A 28 -2.80 -4.81 -17.86
CA ASP A 28 -2.70 -6.26 -18.01
C ASP A 28 -3.15 -6.97 -16.74
N PHE A 29 -4.46 -7.22 -16.58
CA PHE A 29 -4.95 -8.12 -15.52
C PHE A 29 -4.48 -7.73 -14.11
N THR A 30 -4.44 -6.43 -13.80
CA THR A 30 -4.22 -5.92 -12.45
C THR A 30 -5.49 -5.28 -11.91
N SER A 31 -5.65 -5.28 -10.59
CA SER A 31 -6.76 -4.61 -9.92
C SER A 31 -6.30 -3.98 -8.61
N GLY A 32 -6.97 -2.90 -8.19
CA GLY A 32 -6.75 -2.33 -6.86
C GLY A 32 -7.13 -3.35 -5.78
N LEU A 33 -6.23 -3.56 -4.82
CA LEU A 33 -6.41 -4.49 -3.71
C LEU A 33 -6.75 -3.72 -2.43
N VAL A 34 -7.92 -4.01 -1.88
CA VAL A 34 -8.39 -3.45 -0.61
C VAL A 34 -8.04 -4.40 0.53
N VAL A 35 -7.37 -3.87 1.55
CA VAL A 35 -7.08 -4.57 2.82
C VAL A 35 -8.00 -4.06 3.92
N GLY A 36 -8.09 -4.79 5.04
CA GLY A 36 -9.06 -4.49 6.11
C GLY A 36 -8.90 -3.08 6.70
N ASP A 37 -7.67 -2.59 6.80
CA ASP A 37 -7.36 -1.25 7.30
C ASP A 37 -7.76 -0.14 6.31
N GLY A 38 -7.88 -0.47 5.03
CA GLY A 38 -8.37 0.44 3.99
C GLY A 38 -9.88 0.64 3.99
N VAL A 39 -10.65 -0.13 4.77
CA VAL A 39 -12.11 0.00 4.88
C VAL A 39 -12.46 0.76 6.17
N ARG A 40 -12.57 2.09 6.05
CA ARG A 40 -12.79 2.99 7.20
C ARG A 40 -13.67 4.17 6.82
N ASP A 41 -14.45 4.63 7.79
CA ASP A 41 -15.19 5.91 7.74
C ASP A 41 -15.88 6.21 6.41
N TRP A 42 -16.71 5.25 5.97
CA TRP A 42 -17.51 5.33 4.74
C TRP A 42 -16.71 5.40 3.43
N SER A 43 -15.40 5.13 3.48
CA SER A 43 -14.47 5.20 2.35
C SER A 43 -13.61 3.94 2.22
N ILE A 44 -13.20 3.66 0.99
CA ILE A 44 -12.20 2.63 0.67
C ILE A 44 -10.91 3.33 0.25
N ALA A 45 -9.82 3.06 0.96
CA ALA A 45 -8.48 3.44 0.57
C ALA A 45 -7.75 2.25 -0.07
N VAL A 46 -7.22 2.46 -1.27
CA VAL A 46 -6.43 1.46 -2.01
C VAL A 46 -4.95 1.84 -1.91
N SER A 47 -4.16 1.00 -1.24
CA SER A 47 -2.70 1.19 -1.13
C SER A 47 -1.92 0.41 -2.19
N ASP A 48 -2.39 -0.80 -2.51
CA ASP A 48 -1.69 -1.75 -3.35
C ASP A 48 -2.56 -2.19 -4.53
N SER A 49 -1.89 -2.66 -5.57
CA SER A 49 -2.50 -3.41 -6.66
C SER A 49 -2.15 -4.89 -6.54
N VAL A 50 -2.97 -5.72 -7.16
CA VAL A 50 -2.75 -7.16 -7.24
C VAL A 50 -2.88 -7.63 -8.68
N TYR A 51 -2.04 -8.59 -9.04
CA TYR A 51 -2.22 -9.38 -10.25
C TYR A 51 -3.49 -10.25 -10.13
N PHE A 52 -4.46 -10.04 -11.02
CA PHE A 52 -5.77 -10.67 -11.03
C PHE A 52 -6.06 -11.28 -12.41
N PRO A 53 -5.60 -12.53 -12.67
CA PRO A 53 -5.66 -13.17 -14.00
C PRO A 53 -7.03 -13.76 -14.34
N TYR A 54 -8.10 -13.03 -14.07
CA TYR A 54 -9.46 -13.50 -14.27
C TYR A 54 -10.27 -12.49 -15.10
N ASP A 55 -11.22 -12.99 -15.88
CA ASP A 55 -12.22 -12.15 -16.54
C ASP A 55 -13.34 -11.72 -15.57
N SER A 56 -14.34 -11.00 -16.09
CA SER A 56 -15.51 -10.56 -15.33
C SER A 56 -16.34 -11.70 -14.73
N ASP A 57 -16.28 -12.89 -15.33
CA ASP A 57 -16.97 -14.10 -14.86
C ASP A 57 -16.10 -14.92 -13.90
N ARG A 58 -14.94 -14.39 -13.51
CA ARG A 58 -13.94 -15.03 -12.65
C ARG A 58 -13.35 -16.31 -13.26
N SER A 59 -13.30 -16.38 -14.59
CA SER A 59 -12.64 -17.46 -15.31
C SER A 59 -11.17 -17.12 -15.55
N LEU A 60 -10.30 -18.11 -15.34
CA LEU A 60 -8.85 -17.93 -15.46
C LEU A 60 -8.48 -17.63 -16.92
N ILE A 61 -7.69 -16.59 -17.11
CA ILE A 61 -7.20 -16.18 -18.42
C ILE A 61 -6.09 -17.12 -18.89
N ALA A 62 -6.09 -17.44 -20.19
CA ALA A 62 -5.04 -18.25 -20.79
C ALA A 62 -3.66 -17.57 -20.69
N VAL A 63 -2.64 -18.34 -20.30
CA VAL A 63 -1.26 -17.86 -20.08
C VAL A 63 -0.67 -17.11 -21.28
N GLY A 64 -1.08 -17.46 -22.51
CA GLY A 64 -0.66 -16.80 -23.74
C GLY A 64 -0.96 -15.29 -23.76
N ARG A 65 -1.99 -14.84 -23.03
CA ARG A 65 -2.38 -13.43 -22.89
C ARG A 65 -1.70 -12.72 -21.72
N LEU A 66 -0.88 -13.43 -20.94
CA LEU A 66 -0.27 -12.94 -19.70
C LEU A 66 1.26 -12.79 -19.84
N GLN A 67 1.80 -12.52 -21.03
CA GLN A 67 3.24 -12.61 -21.28
C GLN A 67 4.11 -11.78 -20.33
N GLY A 68 3.74 -10.51 -20.09
CA GLY A 68 4.47 -9.65 -19.16
C GLY A 68 4.44 -10.17 -17.72
N HIS A 69 3.25 -10.57 -17.25
CA HIS A 69 3.09 -11.21 -15.95
C HIS A 69 3.78 -12.57 -15.85
N TYR A 70 3.79 -13.35 -16.92
CA TYR A 70 4.45 -14.64 -16.98
C TYR A 70 5.95 -14.48 -16.77
N LYS A 71 6.61 -13.57 -17.51
CA LYS A 71 8.03 -13.24 -17.32
C LYS A 71 8.33 -12.80 -15.89
N ARG A 72 7.46 -11.97 -15.30
CA ARG A 72 7.60 -11.48 -13.91
C ARG A 72 7.45 -12.58 -12.85
N LEU A 73 6.53 -13.53 -13.06
CA LEU A 73 6.23 -14.58 -12.09
C LEU A 73 7.13 -15.83 -12.27
N TRP A 74 7.69 -16.04 -13.46
CA TRP A 74 8.51 -17.22 -13.80
C TRP A 74 9.67 -17.49 -12.82
N PRO A 75 10.41 -16.48 -12.31
CA PRO A 75 11.45 -16.72 -11.30
C PRO A 75 10.95 -17.39 -10.02
N PHE A 76 9.64 -17.31 -9.76
CA PHE A 76 8.99 -17.86 -8.56
C PHE A 76 8.12 -19.08 -8.88
N ARG A 77 8.16 -19.61 -10.10
CA ARG A 77 7.27 -20.70 -10.55
C ARG A 77 7.31 -21.90 -9.62
N SER A 78 8.50 -22.41 -9.27
CA SER A 78 8.64 -23.57 -8.38
C SER A 78 8.00 -23.34 -7.00
N VAL A 79 8.12 -22.12 -6.45
CA VAL A 79 7.49 -21.73 -5.17
C VAL A 79 5.98 -21.69 -5.31
N LEU A 80 5.47 -21.13 -6.42
CA LEU A 80 4.04 -21.04 -6.70
C LEU A 80 3.41 -22.42 -6.96
N GLU A 81 4.16 -23.33 -7.58
CA GLU A 81 3.81 -24.74 -7.79
C GLU A 81 3.85 -25.56 -6.49
N GLY A 82 4.75 -25.21 -5.58
CA GLY A 82 4.90 -25.86 -4.27
C GLY A 82 3.87 -25.43 -3.22
N ARG A 83 2.96 -24.50 -3.54
CA ARG A 83 1.89 -24.08 -2.63
C ARG A 83 0.99 -25.26 -2.28
N ALA A 84 0.81 -25.53 -0.99
CA ALA A 84 -0.11 -26.55 -0.53
C ALA A 84 -1.57 -26.12 -0.76
N THR A 85 -2.41 -27.04 -1.22
CA THR A 85 -3.86 -26.89 -1.31
C THR A 85 -4.52 -27.25 0.01
N PHE A 86 -5.81 -26.96 0.16
CA PHE A 86 -6.58 -27.39 1.34
C PHE A 86 -6.63 -28.92 1.51
N GLY A 87 -6.32 -29.69 0.45
CA GLY A 87 -6.20 -31.15 0.50
C GLY A 87 -4.82 -31.65 0.95
N GLY A 88 -3.84 -30.75 1.13
CA GLY A 88 -2.47 -31.08 1.55
C GLY A 88 -1.50 -31.40 0.41
N ALA A 89 -1.98 -31.64 -0.81
CA ALA A 89 -1.15 -31.76 -2.01
C ALA A 89 -0.71 -30.38 -2.51
N THR A 90 0.27 -30.34 -3.41
CA THR A 90 0.78 -29.12 -4.05
C THR A 90 0.11 -28.84 -5.39
N TYR A 91 0.27 -27.62 -5.92
CA TYR A 91 -0.28 -27.25 -7.23
C TYR A 91 0.31 -28.13 -8.34
N ARG A 92 1.61 -28.44 -8.24
CA ARG A 92 2.29 -29.35 -9.17
C ARG A 92 1.68 -30.74 -9.15
N GLU A 93 1.43 -31.30 -7.97
CA GLU A 93 0.85 -32.64 -7.81
C GLU A 93 -0.59 -32.72 -8.33
N GLU A 94 -1.36 -31.65 -8.18
CA GLU A 94 -2.74 -31.55 -8.68
C GLU A 94 -2.84 -31.10 -10.14
N GLY A 95 -1.72 -30.73 -10.79
CA GLY A 95 -1.72 -30.19 -12.15
C GLY A 95 -2.41 -28.84 -12.29
N ARG A 96 -2.46 -28.05 -11.20
CA ARG A 96 -3.10 -26.73 -11.18
C ARG A 96 -2.23 -25.68 -11.89
N PRO A 97 -2.82 -24.72 -12.62
CA PRO A 97 -2.07 -23.58 -13.16
C PRO A 97 -1.36 -22.81 -12.04
N TRP A 98 -0.04 -22.83 -12.00
CA TRP A 98 0.73 -22.26 -10.89
C TRP A 98 0.57 -20.74 -10.72
N PHE A 99 0.15 -20.05 -11.78
CA PHE A 99 -0.07 -18.60 -11.78
C PHE A 99 -1.47 -18.19 -11.31
N GLU A 100 -2.36 -19.11 -10.97
CA GLU A 100 -3.70 -18.75 -10.47
C GLU A 100 -3.67 -18.35 -8.99
N TRP A 101 -4.69 -17.61 -8.55
CA TRP A 101 -4.92 -17.36 -7.12
C TRP A 101 -5.31 -18.64 -6.39
N HIS A 102 -5.06 -18.65 -5.08
CA HIS A 102 -5.34 -19.83 -4.29
C HIS A 102 -6.79 -20.30 -4.35
N GLN A 103 -7.71 -19.35 -4.21
CA GLN A 103 -9.13 -19.58 -4.31
C GLN A 103 -9.85 -18.33 -4.80
N ILE A 104 -10.74 -18.51 -5.77
CA ILE A 104 -11.69 -17.48 -6.19
C ILE A 104 -13.12 -18.06 -6.11
N PRO A 105 -13.91 -17.68 -5.10
CA PRO A 105 -15.31 -18.11 -5.00
C PRO A 105 -16.10 -17.68 -6.23
N LYS A 106 -16.91 -18.60 -6.76
CA LYS A 106 -17.92 -18.26 -7.78
C LYS A 106 -19.15 -17.67 -7.09
N ASP A 107 -19.51 -16.46 -7.45
CA ASP A 107 -20.68 -15.73 -6.93
C ASP A 107 -21.71 -15.45 -8.04
N VAL A 108 -21.79 -16.38 -9.00
CA VAL A 108 -22.75 -16.36 -10.11
C VAL A 108 -24.17 -16.16 -9.58
N GLY A 109 -24.88 -15.17 -10.16
CA GLY A 109 -26.25 -14.84 -9.76
C GLY A 109 -26.37 -13.91 -8.55
N SER A 110 -25.27 -13.35 -8.04
CA SER A 110 -25.30 -12.22 -7.10
C SER A 110 -25.35 -10.88 -7.83
N SER A 111 -25.79 -9.83 -7.12
CA SER A 111 -25.72 -8.45 -7.63
C SER A 111 -24.28 -7.94 -7.61
N ASN A 112 -23.98 -6.98 -8.49
CA ASN A 112 -22.70 -6.26 -8.46
C ASN A 112 -22.57 -5.36 -7.22
N LEU A 113 -23.68 -5.04 -6.55
CA LEU A 113 -23.69 -4.29 -5.29
C LEU A 113 -22.98 -5.09 -4.20
N THR A 114 -21.82 -4.60 -3.80
CA THR A 114 -20.88 -5.29 -2.90
C THR A 114 -20.54 -4.37 -1.75
N LEU A 115 -20.80 -4.78 -0.51
CA LEU A 115 -20.30 -4.06 0.67
C LEU A 115 -19.02 -4.74 1.13
N ALA A 116 -17.97 -3.98 1.37
CA ALA A 116 -16.77 -4.44 2.06
C ALA A 116 -16.88 -4.14 3.55
N LEU A 117 -16.25 -4.96 4.39
CA LEU A 117 -16.09 -4.68 5.81
C LEU A 117 -14.65 -4.88 6.27
N ALA A 118 -14.24 -4.17 7.30
CA ALA A 118 -12.98 -4.46 7.99
C ALA A 118 -13.16 -5.67 8.91
N GLU A 119 -12.44 -6.77 8.66
CA GLU A 119 -12.57 -8.00 9.46
C GLU A 119 -12.10 -7.80 10.90
N VAL A 120 -10.96 -7.12 11.08
CA VAL A 120 -10.37 -6.85 12.39
C VAL A 120 -10.33 -5.35 12.62
N ALA A 121 -11.13 -4.87 13.57
CA ALA A 121 -11.23 -3.45 13.88
C ALA A 121 -11.81 -3.26 15.29
N THR A 122 -11.63 -2.07 15.86
CA THR A 122 -12.24 -1.73 17.16
C THR A 122 -13.73 -1.43 17.04
N HIS A 123 -14.17 -0.95 15.87
CA HIS A 123 -15.55 -0.62 15.54
C HIS A 123 -15.92 -1.15 14.16
N ASN A 124 -17.22 -1.27 13.89
CA ASN A 124 -17.77 -1.67 12.61
C ASN A 124 -17.52 -0.60 11.53
N HIS A 125 -16.92 -1.05 10.42
CA HIS A 125 -16.76 -0.25 9.22
C HIS A 125 -17.25 -1.07 8.03
N PHE A 126 -18.30 -0.57 7.38
CA PHE A 126 -18.84 -1.11 6.14
C PHE A 126 -18.83 -0.01 5.08
N VAL A 127 -18.50 -0.37 3.85
CA VAL A 127 -18.46 0.58 2.72
C VAL A 127 -18.99 -0.11 1.48
N LEU A 128 -19.76 0.61 0.66
CA LEU A 128 -20.22 0.14 -0.64
C LEU A 128 -19.08 0.28 -1.66
N ASP A 129 -18.79 -0.79 -2.39
CA ASP A 129 -17.83 -0.78 -3.50
C ASP A 129 -18.49 -0.25 -4.77
N ASP A 130 -18.12 0.99 -5.13
CA ASP A 130 -18.59 1.64 -6.35
C ASP A 130 -17.65 1.39 -7.55
N ALA A 131 -16.45 0.82 -7.32
CA ALA A 131 -15.37 0.74 -8.32
C ALA A 131 -15.07 -0.69 -8.80
N GLY A 132 -15.71 -1.72 -8.23
CA GLY A 132 -15.49 -3.11 -8.64
C GLY A 132 -14.10 -3.62 -8.25
N LEU A 133 -13.66 -3.26 -7.05
CA LEU A 133 -12.31 -3.55 -6.55
C LEU A 133 -12.14 -5.02 -6.16
N THR A 134 -10.89 -5.42 -5.96
CA THR A 134 -10.56 -6.73 -5.37
C THR A 134 -10.27 -6.57 -3.88
N PHE A 135 -10.66 -7.57 -3.08
CA PHE A 135 -10.54 -7.50 -1.63
C PHE A 135 -9.71 -8.65 -1.07
N LYS A 136 -8.80 -8.33 -0.16
CA LYS A 136 -8.04 -9.30 0.63
C LYS A 136 -8.94 -10.01 1.64
N GLN A 137 -8.53 -11.16 2.16
CA GLN A 137 -9.29 -11.88 3.18
C GLN A 137 -9.59 -11.03 4.44
N THR A 138 -8.75 -10.04 4.74
CA THR A 138 -8.95 -9.09 5.84
C THR A 138 -10.05 -8.07 5.59
N ALA A 139 -10.54 -7.97 4.35
CA ALA A 139 -11.64 -7.10 3.93
C ALA A 139 -12.78 -7.94 3.30
N PRO A 140 -13.48 -8.81 4.07
CA PRO A 140 -14.51 -9.66 3.52
C PRO A 140 -15.66 -8.84 2.91
N VAL A 141 -16.42 -9.49 2.03
CA VAL A 141 -17.47 -8.86 1.24
C VAL A 141 -18.86 -9.45 1.49
N VAL A 142 -19.85 -8.58 1.39
CA VAL A 142 -21.29 -8.87 1.39
C VAL A 142 -21.84 -8.55 0.00
N LYS A 143 -22.02 -9.59 -0.81
CA LYS A 143 -22.71 -9.49 -2.11
C LYS A 143 -24.21 -9.52 -1.89
N LEU A 144 -24.94 -8.57 -2.47
CA LEU A 144 -26.41 -8.55 -2.39
C LEU A 144 -27.03 -9.58 -3.34
N ARG A 145 -28.27 -9.98 -3.04
CA ARG A 145 -29.06 -10.89 -3.90
C ARG A 145 -29.35 -10.28 -5.27
N ALA A 146 -29.58 -11.13 -6.26
CA ALA A 146 -30.10 -10.70 -7.57
C ALA A 146 -31.36 -9.83 -7.40
N GLY A 147 -31.42 -8.74 -8.15
CA GLY A 147 -32.54 -7.80 -8.13
C GLY A 147 -32.52 -6.76 -7.00
N ALA A 148 -31.54 -6.78 -6.10
CA ALA A 148 -31.35 -5.71 -5.13
C ALA A 148 -31.00 -4.38 -5.82
N VAL A 149 -31.56 -3.27 -5.33
CA VAL A 149 -31.29 -1.92 -5.84
C VAL A 149 -30.36 -1.15 -4.90
N GLU A 150 -29.85 -0.01 -5.37
CA GLU A 150 -28.94 0.84 -4.58
C GLU A 150 -29.55 1.25 -3.22
N ASP A 151 -30.83 1.59 -3.17
CA ASP A 151 -31.52 1.94 -1.93
C ASP A 151 -31.53 0.79 -0.89
N ASP A 152 -31.53 -0.47 -1.33
CA ASP A 152 -31.40 -1.62 -0.44
C ASP A 152 -29.98 -1.70 0.15
N ALA A 153 -28.96 -1.44 -0.68
CA ALA A 153 -27.58 -1.38 -0.23
C ALA A 153 -27.33 -0.22 0.74
N LEU A 154 -27.88 0.97 0.46
CA LEU A 154 -27.74 2.15 1.32
C LEU A 154 -28.45 1.99 2.66
N HIS A 155 -29.64 1.36 2.68
CA HIS A 155 -30.30 1.06 3.96
C HIS A 155 -29.49 0.06 4.79
N LEU A 156 -29.02 -1.02 4.16
CA LEU A 156 -28.17 -2.00 4.83
C LEU A 156 -26.87 -1.35 5.34
N LEU A 157 -26.26 -0.47 4.55
CA LEU A 157 -25.05 0.26 4.91
C LEU A 157 -25.27 1.18 6.12
N ALA A 158 -26.40 1.89 6.19
CA ALA A 158 -26.77 2.69 7.36
C ALA A 158 -26.84 1.83 8.63
N VAL A 159 -27.63 0.76 8.58
CA VAL A 159 -27.84 -0.10 9.75
C VAL A 159 -26.52 -0.75 10.20
N LEU A 160 -25.73 -1.28 9.27
CA LEU A 160 -24.47 -1.96 9.57
C LEU A 160 -23.38 -1.02 10.09
N ASN A 161 -23.45 0.28 9.83
CA ASN A 161 -22.52 1.29 10.35
C ASN A 161 -23.02 2.00 11.62
N SER A 162 -24.12 1.53 12.21
CA SER A 162 -24.70 2.11 13.43
C SER A 162 -24.06 1.60 14.72
N SER A 163 -24.28 2.33 15.80
CA SER A 163 -23.88 1.94 17.16
C SER A 163 -24.64 0.69 17.66
N VAL A 164 -25.88 0.47 17.21
CA VAL A 164 -26.64 -0.77 17.49
C VAL A 164 -25.94 -1.98 16.88
N ALA A 165 -25.51 -1.86 15.62
CA ALA A 165 -24.76 -2.92 14.96
C ALA A 165 -23.41 -3.18 15.63
N CYS A 166 -22.70 -2.11 16.05
CA CYS A 166 -21.45 -2.24 16.80
C CYS A 166 -21.66 -3.05 18.09
N PHE A 167 -22.67 -2.67 18.88
CA PHE A 167 -23.02 -3.37 20.11
C PHE A 167 -23.29 -4.85 19.87
N TRP A 168 -24.17 -5.16 18.93
CA TRP A 168 -24.52 -6.55 18.61
C TRP A 168 -23.30 -7.34 18.14
N LEU A 169 -22.48 -6.76 17.27
CA LEU A 169 -21.28 -7.42 16.76
C LEU A 169 -20.28 -7.70 17.87
N LYS A 170 -20.11 -6.81 18.85
CA LYS A 170 -19.23 -7.04 20.00
C LYS A 170 -19.74 -8.12 20.95
N GLN A 171 -21.05 -8.37 21.01
CA GLN A 171 -21.62 -9.51 21.75
C GLN A 171 -21.39 -10.83 21.03
N MET A 172 -21.50 -10.82 19.70
CA MET A 172 -21.50 -12.04 18.91
C MET A 172 -20.08 -12.46 18.52
N CYS A 173 -19.23 -11.52 18.14
CA CYS A 173 -17.91 -11.76 17.55
C CYS A 173 -16.78 -11.87 18.58
N HIS A 174 -15.64 -12.40 18.14
CA HIS A 174 -14.51 -12.68 19.04
C HIS A 174 -13.72 -11.41 19.34
N ASN A 175 -13.55 -11.08 20.64
CA ASN A 175 -12.65 -10.03 21.10
C ASN A 175 -11.19 -10.52 21.04
N LYS A 176 -10.33 -9.81 20.31
CA LYS A 176 -8.90 -10.09 20.15
C LYS A 176 -8.02 -9.28 21.12
N GLY A 177 -8.59 -8.52 22.05
CA GLY A 177 -7.90 -7.65 23.00
C GLY A 177 -7.29 -6.39 22.36
N SER A 178 -6.48 -5.65 23.12
CA SER A 178 -5.80 -4.43 22.67
C SER A 178 -4.33 -4.67 22.28
N ALA A 179 -3.43 -3.70 22.51
CA ALA A 179 -2.00 -3.78 22.20
C ALA A 179 -1.32 -5.02 22.79
N VAL A 180 -0.28 -5.48 22.10
CA VAL A 180 0.56 -6.61 22.51
C VAL A 180 1.59 -6.10 23.52
N ASP A 181 1.69 -6.70 24.70
CA ASP A 181 2.78 -6.45 25.64
C ASP A 181 4.12 -7.03 25.14
N ASP A 182 5.22 -6.73 25.83
CA ASP A 182 6.57 -7.22 25.46
C ASP A 182 6.68 -8.77 25.49
N GLU A 183 5.69 -9.46 26.08
CA GLU A 183 5.60 -10.92 26.17
C GLU A 183 4.65 -11.54 25.12
N GLY A 184 4.06 -10.73 24.24
CA GLY A 184 3.21 -11.22 23.15
C GLY A 184 1.73 -11.39 23.52
N ALA A 185 1.31 -11.05 24.75
CA ALA A 185 -0.07 -11.13 25.19
C ALA A 185 -0.81 -9.81 24.94
N ARG A 186 -2.04 -9.89 24.42
CA ARG A 186 -2.89 -8.71 24.23
C ARG A 186 -3.72 -8.49 25.48
N GLN A 187 -3.40 -7.46 26.26
CA GLN A 187 -4.20 -7.06 27.43
C GLN A 187 -5.14 -5.93 27.06
N SER A 188 -6.38 -5.94 27.56
CA SER A 188 -7.30 -4.81 27.38
C SER A 188 -6.89 -3.68 28.32
N VAL A 189 -6.54 -2.51 27.77
CA VAL A 189 -6.27 -1.30 28.57
C VAL A 189 -7.60 -0.59 28.87
N VAL A 190 -8.44 -0.43 27.85
CA VAL A 190 -9.79 0.14 27.92
C VAL A 190 -10.70 -0.58 26.90
N PRO A 191 -11.95 -0.94 27.24
CA PRO A 191 -12.79 -1.80 26.39
C PRO A 191 -13.05 -1.27 24.97
N TRP A 192 -13.06 0.06 24.77
CA TRP A 192 -13.28 0.68 23.47
C TRP A 192 -12.06 0.62 22.53
N ASP A 193 -10.89 0.21 23.03
CA ASP A 193 -9.66 0.02 22.26
C ASP A 193 -9.36 -1.44 21.92
N ASP A 194 -10.24 -2.36 22.32
CA ASP A 194 -10.13 -3.77 21.96
C ASP A 194 -10.48 -3.99 20.49
N PHE A 195 -9.64 -4.75 19.79
CA PHE A 195 -9.91 -5.20 18.43
C PHE A 195 -10.87 -6.38 18.45
N TYR A 196 -11.89 -6.36 17.59
CA TYR A 196 -12.79 -7.48 17.38
C TYR A 196 -12.57 -8.09 16.00
N GLN A 197 -12.73 -9.41 15.89
CA GLN A 197 -12.81 -10.09 14.59
C GLN A 197 -14.27 -10.28 14.18
N PHE A 198 -14.76 -9.36 13.34
CA PHE A 198 -16.11 -9.38 12.78
C PHE A 198 -16.26 -10.49 11.75
N ASN A 199 -16.69 -11.65 12.22
CA ASN A 199 -16.80 -12.86 11.43
C ASN A 199 -18.06 -12.86 10.52
N SER A 200 -17.89 -13.08 9.22
CA SER A 200 -18.98 -13.07 8.22
C SER A 200 -20.10 -14.10 8.50
N ARG A 201 -19.78 -15.26 9.11
CA ARG A 201 -20.79 -16.26 9.49
C ARG A 201 -21.66 -15.76 10.64
N LYS A 202 -21.07 -15.07 11.61
CA LYS A 202 -21.82 -14.45 12.71
C LYS A 202 -22.64 -13.27 12.21
N LEU A 203 -22.04 -12.41 11.39
CA LEU A 203 -22.72 -11.28 10.74
C LEU A 203 -23.98 -11.72 9.98
N ALA A 204 -24.01 -12.93 9.41
CA ALA A 204 -25.19 -13.47 8.73
C ALA A 204 -26.46 -13.58 9.59
N HIS A 205 -26.30 -13.58 10.92
CA HIS A 205 -27.40 -13.64 11.88
C HIS A 205 -27.83 -12.25 12.39
N PHE A 206 -27.20 -11.17 11.91
CA PHE A 206 -27.57 -9.82 12.33
C PHE A 206 -29.00 -9.47 11.86
N PRO A 207 -29.89 -9.04 12.77
CA PRO A 207 -31.28 -8.75 12.42
C PRO A 207 -31.37 -7.44 11.63
N VAL A 208 -31.73 -7.53 10.35
CA VAL A 208 -32.03 -6.35 9.52
C VAL A 208 -33.53 -6.08 9.61
N VAL A 209 -33.88 -4.96 10.23
CA VAL A 209 -35.26 -4.49 10.41
C VAL A 209 -35.56 -3.34 9.47
N THR A 210 -36.84 -3.04 9.25
CA THR A 210 -37.26 -1.91 8.42
C THR A 210 -38.45 -1.23 9.09
N SER A 211 -38.41 0.10 9.18
CA SER A 211 -39.44 0.92 9.81
C SER A 211 -39.79 2.15 8.97
N SER A 212 -40.64 3.04 9.48
CA SER A 212 -41.00 4.29 8.81
C SER A 212 -39.79 5.21 8.57
N VAL A 213 -38.70 5.05 9.35
CA VAL A 213 -37.50 5.89 9.23
C VAL A 213 -36.53 5.43 8.14
N ARG A 214 -36.80 4.30 7.46
CA ARG A 214 -35.94 3.73 6.40
C ARG A 214 -35.49 4.78 5.37
N GLY A 215 -36.42 5.58 4.87
CA GLY A 215 -36.13 6.60 3.86
C GLY A 215 -35.16 7.68 4.35
N ARG A 216 -35.14 7.99 5.66
CA ARG A 216 -34.18 8.92 6.26
C ARG A 216 -32.80 8.30 6.40
N LEU A 217 -32.73 7.04 6.83
CA LEU A 217 -31.48 6.30 6.94
C LEU A 217 -30.76 6.17 5.58
N ILE A 218 -31.51 5.89 4.50
CA ILE A 218 -30.98 5.89 3.13
C ILE A 218 -30.36 7.25 2.78
N ARG A 219 -31.04 8.36 3.11
CA ARG A 219 -30.51 9.71 2.83
C ARG A 219 -29.23 10.01 3.61
N TYR A 220 -29.15 9.64 4.89
CA TYR A 220 -27.94 9.81 5.68
C TYR A 220 -26.79 8.93 5.16
N SER A 221 -27.06 7.67 4.81
CA SER A 221 -26.08 6.78 4.19
C SER A 221 -25.52 7.37 2.90
N ARG A 222 -26.40 7.90 2.02
CA ARG A 222 -25.97 8.54 0.77
C ARG A 222 -25.10 9.77 1.05
N THR A 223 -25.55 10.63 1.97
CA THR A 223 -24.79 11.83 2.36
C THR A 223 -23.43 11.48 2.95
N LEU A 224 -23.35 10.47 3.82
CA LEU A 224 -22.09 10.01 4.41
C LEU A 224 -21.13 9.42 3.38
N ARG A 225 -21.65 8.65 2.40
CA ARG A 225 -20.86 8.19 1.25
C ARG A 225 -20.31 9.36 0.45
N ASP A 226 -21.15 10.34 0.10
CA ASP A 226 -20.74 11.49 -0.71
C ASP A 226 -19.70 12.35 0.02
N LEU A 227 -19.91 12.61 1.32
CA LEU A 227 -18.94 13.32 2.16
C LEU A 227 -17.60 12.57 2.27
N ALA A 228 -17.63 11.24 2.35
CA ALA A 228 -16.43 10.43 2.40
C ALA A 228 -15.62 10.49 1.09
N GLN A 229 -16.30 10.48 -0.07
CA GLN A 229 -15.66 10.67 -1.36
C GLN A 229 -15.05 12.08 -1.51
N GLU A 230 -15.77 13.13 -1.11
CA GLU A 230 -15.21 14.49 -1.08
C GLU A 230 -14.03 14.61 -0.10
N ARG A 231 -14.03 13.86 1.00
CA ARG A 231 -12.92 13.87 1.97
C ARG A 231 -11.67 13.23 1.38
N LEU A 232 -11.83 12.14 0.63
CA LEU A 232 -10.74 11.48 -0.09
C LEU A 232 -10.11 12.40 -1.14
N SER A 233 -10.90 13.17 -1.90
CA SER A 233 -10.35 14.12 -2.88
C SER A 233 -9.57 15.28 -2.26
N CYS A 234 -9.73 15.51 -0.95
CA CYS A 234 -8.96 16.49 -0.19
C CYS A 234 -7.70 15.88 0.49
N ASP A 235 -7.45 14.59 0.35
CA ASP A 235 -6.25 13.96 0.89
C ASP A 235 -4.99 14.49 0.19
N PRO A 236 -3.86 14.70 0.90
CA PRO A 236 -2.63 15.19 0.27
C PRO A 236 -2.23 14.40 -0.98
N LYS A 237 -2.40 13.08 -0.98
CA LYS A 237 -2.10 12.23 -2.14
C LYS A 237 -2.94 12.62 -3.36
N SER A 238 -4.23 12.83 -3.18
CA SER A 238 -5.16 13.20 -4.27
C SER A 238 -4.90 14.61 -4.78
N VAL A 239 -4.69 15.56 -3.87
CA VAL A 239 -4.46 16.97 -4.20
C VAL A 239 -3.15 17.16 -4.97
N LEU A 240 -2.09 16.45 -4.57
CA LEU A 240 -0.81 16.45 -5.29
C LEU A 240 -0.93 15.78 -6.67
N ALA A 241 -1.69 14.69 -6.78
CA ALA A 241 -1.95 14.03 -8.06
C ALA A 241 -2.73 14.93 -9.04
N ASP A 242 -3.60 15.80 -8.52
CA ASP A 242 -4.32 16.83 -9.29
C ASP A 242 -3.43 18.04 -9.67
N GLY A 243 -2.14 18.02 -9.33
CA GLY A 243 -1.15 19.05 -9.69
C GLY A 243 -1.10 20.25 -8.74
N ILE A 244 -1.79 20.19 -7.60
CA ILE A 244 -1.75 21.25 -6.59
C ILE A 244 -0.50 21.06 -5.72
N VAL A 245 0.58 21.75 -6.09
CA VAL A 245 1.91 21.62 -5.48
C VAL A 245 2.36 22.88 -4.75
N ASP A 246 1.42 23.64 -4.18
CA ASP A 246 1.70 24.83 -3.40
C ASP A 246 1.08 24.80 -1.99
N ARG A 247 1.69 25.56 -1.07
CA ARG A 247 1.28 25.63 0.34
C ARG A 247 -0.17 26.12 0.51
N PRO A 248 -0.63 27.21 -0.16
CA PRO A 248 -2.03 27.65 -0.07
C PRO A 248 -3.06 26.59 -0.50
N GLY A 249 -2.78 25.82 -1.55
CA GLY A 249 -3.64 24.77 -2.06
C GLY A 249 -3.75 23.59 -1.08
N LEU A 250 -2.62 23.14 -0.53
CA LEU A 250 -2.60 22.11 0.51
C LEU A 250 -3.30 22.57 1.80
N ASP A 251 -3.14 23.84 2.20
CA ASP A 251 -3.83 24.41 3.37
C ASP A 251 -5.35 24.51 3.14
N ALA A 252 -5.76 24.89 1.94
CA ALA A 252 -7.17 24.92 1.56
C ALA A 252 -7.78 23.52 1.57
N ALA A 253 -7.05 22.50 1.08
CA ALA A 253 -7.45 21.10 1.14
C ALA A 253 -7.59 20.61 2.59
N ARG A 254 -6.59 20.88 3.44
CA ARG A 254 -6.64 20.58 4.88
C ARG A 254 -7.86 21.18 5.55
N ALA A 255 -8.12 22.47 5.31
CA ALA A 255 -9.26 23.18 5.87
C ALA A 255 -10.60 22.63 5.36
N ARG A 256 -10.68 22.24 4.08
CA ARG A 256 -11.88 21.60 3.50
C ARG A 256 -12.10 20.21 4.10
N GLN A 257 -11.05 19.40 4.21
CA GLN A 257 -11.12 18.06 4.80
C GLN A 257 -11.62 18.12 6.25
N ALA A 258 -11.14 19.07 7.05
CA ALA A 258 -11.61 19.29 8.43
C ALA A 258 -13.11 19.59 8.50
N ARG A 259 -13.62 20.48 7.62
CA ARG A 259 -15.06 20.80 7.54
C ARG A 259 -15.90 19.58 7.12
N LEU A 260 -15.41 18.80 6.15
CA LEU A 260 -16.09 17.58 5.71
C LEU A 260 -16.14 16.53 6.82
N CYS A 261 -15.06 16.36 7.58
CA CYS A 261 -15.02 15.45 8.73
C CYS A 261 -16.07 15.84 9.79
N GLN A 262 -16.16 17.13 10.16
CA GLN A 262 -17.20 17.61 11.10
C GLN A 262 -18.61 17.30 10.60
N ARG A 263 -18.87 17.47 9.30
CA ARG A 263 -20.17 17.11 8.71
C ARG A 263 -20.42 15.61 8.76
N SER A 264 -19.42 14.77 8.49
CA SER A 264 -19.54 13.31 8.56
C SER A 264 -19.85 12.84 9.98
N VAL A 265 -19.16 13.39 10.99
CA VAL A 265 -19.45 13.15 12.41
C VAL A 265 -20.91 13.49 12.71
N THR A 266 -21.36 14.66 12.28
CA THR A 266 -22.73 15.14 12.48
C THR A 266 -23.77 14.20 11.86
N MET A 267 -23.60 13.82 10.60
CA MET A 267 -24.54 12.93 9.91
C MET A 267 -24.57 11.52 10.53
N GLN A 268 -23.43 11.04 11.04
CA GLN A 268 -23.36 9.76 11.74
C GLN A 268 -24.13 9.81 13.07
N GLU A 269 -24.08 10.92 13.81
CA GLU A 269 -24.87 11.10 15.03
C GLU A 269 -26.38 11.06 14.72
N GLU A 270 -26.84 11.78 13.70
CA GLU A 270 -28.25 11.74 13.29
C GLU A 270 -28.68 10.32 12.85
N LEU A 271 -27.80 9.60 12.16
CA LEU A 271 -28.03 8.22 11.73
C LEU A 271 -28.21 7.29 12.94
N ASP A 272 -27.32 7.36 13.93
CA ASP A 272 -27.39 6.50 15.13
C ASP A 272 -28.73 6.67 15.87
N TRP A 273 -29.15 7.91 16.12
CA TRP A 273 -30.42 8.19 16.79
C TRP A 273 -31.63 7.67 16.00
N LEU A 274 -31.60 7.71 14.67
CA LEU A 274 -32.65 7.10 13.86
C LEU A 274 -32.63 5.56 13.91
N THR A 275 -31.45 4.95 13.98
CA THR A 275 -31.37 3.49 14.13
C THR A 275 -31.95 3.02 15.46
N TYR A 276 -31.85 3.80 16.53
CA TYR A 276 -32.52 3.47 17.80
C TYR A 276 -34.04 3.37 17.64
N ALA A 277 -34.66 4.22 16.81
CA ALA A 277 -36.07 4.10 16.49
C ALA A 277 -36.39 2.89 15.60
N GLU A 278 -35.54 2.61 14.61
CA GLU A 278 -35.75 1.46 13.72
C GLU A 278 -35.72 0.11 14.46
N TYR A 279 -34.95 0.02 15.54
CA TYR A 279 -34.90 -1.15 16.44
C TYR A 279 -35.87 -1.08 17.62
N GLY A 280 -36.73 -0.04 17.70
CA GLY A 280 -37.73 0.11 18.75
C GLY A 280 -37.16 0.42 20.14
N LEU A 281 -35.90 0.87 20.23
CA LEU A 281 -35.27 1.31 21.48
C LEU A 281 -35.84 2.68 21.92
N ILE A 282 -36.20 3.52 20.96
CA ILE A 282 -36.97 4.74 21.19
C ILE A 282 -38.18 4.74 20.26
N SER A 283 -39.22 5.49 20.61
CA SER A 283 -40.35 5.70 19.71
C SER A 283 -39.95 6.58 18.52
N GLU A 284 -40.70 6.46 17.41
CA GLU A 284 -40.50 7.34 16.26
C GLU A 284 -40.72 8.82 16.61
N ALA A 285 -41.64 9.11 17.54
CA ALA A 285 -41.88 10.45 18.04
C ALA A 285 -40.69 11.01 18.84
N GLU A 286 -40.07 10.20 19.70
CA GLU A 286 -38.83 10.58 20.39
C GLU A 286 -37.71 10.85 19.38
N ALA A 287 -37.51 9.99 18.38
CA ALA A 287 -36.51 10.20 17.34
C ALA A 287 -36.71 11.53 16.58
N LEU A 288 -37.95 11.98 16.35
CA LEU A 288 -38.22 13.29 15.75
C LEU A 288 -37.75 14.47 16.62
N THR A 289 -37.76 14.30 17.95
CA THR A 289 -37.27 15.32 18.90
C THR A 289 -35.77 15.24 19.11
N LEU A 290 -35.19 14.06 18.93
CA LEU A 290 -33.79 13.75 19.14
C LEU A 290 -32.96 13.83 17.86
N THR A 291 -33.56 14.22 16.74
CA THR A 291 -32.86 14.47 15.47
C THR A 291 -33.19 15.85 14.95
N SER A 292 -32.27 16.43 14.18
CA SER A 292 -32.45 17.74 13.55
C SER A 292 -32.52 17.61 12.04
N ALA A 293 -33.42 18.37 11.41
CA ALA A 293 -33.44 18.52 9.96
C ALA A 293 -32.31 19.43 9.43
N ALA A 294 -31.74 20.25 10.32
CA ALA A 294 -30.61 21.13 10.04
C ALA A 294 -29.62 21.05 11.22
N PRO A 295 -28.88 19.94 11.36
CA PRO A 295 -27.91 19.80 12.43
C PRO A 295 -26.69 20.70 12.19
N GLU A 296 -26.11 21.22 13.27
CA GLU A 296 -24.89 22.03 13.20
C GLU A 296 -23.66 21.12 13.07
N PRO A 297 -22.58 21.53 12.35
CA PRO A 297 -21.34 20.77 12.29
C PRO A 297 -20.73 20.54 13.69
N LEU A 298 -20.45 19.29 14.02
CA LEU A 298 -19.84 18.88 15.29
C LEU A 298 -18.32 18.73 15.17
N ALA A 299 -17.58 19.39 16.05
CA ALA A 299 -16.19 19.05 16.31
C ALA A 299 -16.07 17.84 17.27
N LEU A 300 -14.90 17.20 17.27
CA LEU A 300 -14.64 16.12 18.23
C LEU A 300 -14.64 16.67 19.67
N GLY A 301 -15.38 16.02 20.55
CA GLY A 301 -15.66 16.48 21.91
C GLY A 301 -17.05 17.09 22.07
N GLU A 302 -17.71 17.47 20.97
CA GLU A 302 -19.02 18.13 21.02
C GLU A 302 -20.22 17.18 20.85
N ARG A 303 -19.99 15.88 20.62
CA ARG A 303 -21.09 14.91 20.56
C ARG A 303 -21.74 14.73 21.92
N ALA A 304 -23.04 14.40 21.94
CA ALA A 304 -23.80 14.27 23.19
C ALA A 304 -23.14 13.33 24.21
N PHE A 305 -22.68 12.15 23.76
CA PHE A 305 -21.99 11.22 24.64
C PHE A 305 -20.62 11.73 25.12
N GLU A 306 -19.88 12.47 24.29
CA GLU A 306 -18.59 13.06 24.67
C GLU A 306 -18.78 14.14 25.74
N ILE A 307 -19.87 14.91 25.66
CA ILE A 307 -20.24 15.90 26.69
C ILE A 307 -20.59 15.20 28.02
N VAL A 308 -21.38 14.12 27.96
CA VAL A 308 -21.68 13.29 29.15
C VAL A 308 -20.40 12.68 29.73
N LEU A 309 -19.51 12.16 28.87
CA LEU A 309 -18.22 11.62 29.29
C LEU A 309 -17.34 12.70 29.93
N ALA A 310 -17.24 13.89 29.35
CA ALA A 310 -16.49 15.02 29.91
C ALA A 310 -17.05 15.45 31.28
N ARG A 311 -18.37 15.42 31.47
CA ARG A 311 -19.01 15.69 32.76
C ARG A 311 -18.62 14.65 33.81
N LYS A 312 -18.60 13.35 33.45
CA LYS A 312 -18.13 12.27 34.32
C LYS A 312 -16.65 12.38 34.66
N VAL A 313 -15.81 12.74 33.69
CA VAL A 313 -14.38 13.00 33.95
C VAL A 313 -14.21 14.14 34.96
N ARG A 314 -14.98 15.23 34.81
CA ARG A 314 -14.94 16.37 35.75
C ARG A 314 -15.41 16.00 37.16
N SER A 315 -16.38 15.09 37.30
CA SER A 315 -16.81 14.59 38.61
C SER A 315 -15.89 13.51 39.21
N GLY A 316 -14.91 13.01 38.44
CA GLY A 316 -14.00 11.93 38.85
C GLY A 316 -14.54 10.52 38.61
N ASP A 317 -15.65 10.39 37.86
CA ASP A 317 -16.34 9.12 37.59
C ASP A 317 -15.83 8.42 36.32
N ALA A 318 -14.88 9.02 35.58
CA ALA A 318 -14.29 8.46 34.36
C ALA A 318 -12.86 8.99 34.13
N GLU A 319 -12.06 8.27 33.35
CA GLU A 319 -10.71 8.67 32.96
C GLU A 319 -10.66 9.52 31.68
N VAL A 320 -9.61 10.34 31.54
CA VAL A 320 -9.42 11.30 30.43
C VAL A 320 -9.00 10.67 29.09
N VAL A 321 -8.69 9.36 29.10
CA VAL A 321 -7.98 8.65 28.01
C VAL A 321 -8.63 8.81 26.63
N TRP A 322 -9.97 8.90 26.57
CA TRP A 322 -10.70 9.10 25.32
C TRP A 322 -10.27 10.39 24.59
N PHE A 323 -10.22 11.50 25.32
CA PHE A 323 -9.96 12.83 24.75
C PHE A 323 -8.52 12.96 24.27
N ASP A 324 -7.56 12.50 25.08
CA ASP A 324 -6.14 12.49 24.74
C ASP A 324 -5.86 11.62 23.51
N ARG A 325 -6.44 10.42 23.48
CA ARG A 325 -6.25 9.47 22.36
C ARG A 325 -6.79 10.03 21.04
N HIS A 326 -7.94 10.69 21.07
CA HIS A 326 -8.60 11.18 19.86
C HIS A 326 -8.28 12.64 19.54
N ARG A 327 -7.39 13.30 20.31
CA ARG A 327 -7.05 14.72 20.15
C ARG A 327 -8.30 15.61 20.15
N SER A 328 -9.28 15.26 20.98
CA SER A 328 -10.55 15.98 21.11
C SER A 328 -10.55 16.85 22.37
N SER A 329 -11.29 17.97 22.33
CA SER A 329 -11.35 18.90 23.47
C SER A 329 -12.55 18.55 24.36
N PRO A 330 -12.35 18.19 25.64
CA PRO A 330 -13.48 17.88 26.53
C PRO A 330 -14.27 19.16 26.85
N ILE A 331 -15.56 19.16 26.51
CA ILE A 331 -16.48 20.25 26.87
C ILE A 331 -17.63 19.72 27.72
N THR A 332 -18.07 20.53 28.68
CA THR A 332 -19.14 20.14 29.63
C THR A 332 -20.42 20.97 29.49
N GLU A 333 -20.30 22.11 28.80
CA GLU A 333 -21.38 23.03 28.46
C GLU A 333 -21.63 22.98 26.94
N LEU A 334 -22.88 23.19 26.52
CA LEU A 334 -23.21 23.22 25.11
C LEU A 334 -22.58 24.44 24.41
N PRO A 335 -21.98 24.28 23.22
CA PRO A 335 -21.40 25.39 22.47
C PRO A 335 -22.40 26.52 22.20
N ARG A 336 -21.97 27.76 22.45
CA ARG A 336 -22.79 28.96 22.26
C ARG A 336 -23.05 29.32 20.80
N HIS A 337 -22.26 28.77 19.88
CA HIS A 337 -22.36 29.06 18.45
C HIS A 337 -23.47 28.25 17.76
N TRP A 338 -23.99 27.21 18.41
CA TRP A 338 -25.12 26.43 17.89
C TRP A 338 -26.44 27.19 17.99
N SER A 339 -27.30 26.99 17.01
CA SER A 339 -28.67 27.48 17.07
C SER A 339 -29.43 26.95 18.29
N ASP A 340 -30.35 27.74 18.84
CA ASP A 340 -31.20 27.35 19.98
C ASP A 340 -31.97 26.06 19.70
N ALA A 341 -32.35 25.85 18.45
CA ALA A 341 -33.03 24.63 18.02
C ALA A 341 -32.14 23.40 18.18
N TYR A 342 -30.89 23.46 17.72
CA TYR A 342 -29.96 22.33 17.83
C TYR A 342 -29.51 22.10 19.27
N ARG A 343 -29.29 23.16 20.06
CA ARG A 343 -28.98 23.04 21.49
C ARG A 343 -30.06 22.25 22.24
N ARG A 344 -31.34 22.50 21.97
CA ARG A 344 -32.45 21.73 22.55
C ARG A 344 -32.42 20.25 22.15
N VAL A 345 -32.06 19.93 20.91
CA VAL A 345 -31.91 18.53 20.46
C VAL A 345 -30.81 17.84 21.26
N VAL A 346 -29.63 18.46 21.39
CA VAL A 346 -28.50 17.87 22.11
C VAL A 346 -28.77 17.80 23.62
N GLU A 347 -29.43 18.79 24.21
CA GLU A 347 -29.95 18.73 25.59
C GLU A 347 -30.87 17.53 25.80
N ALA A 348 -31.82 17.30 24.88
CA ALA A 348 -32.71 16.14 24.93
C ALA A 348 -31.94 14.82 24.80
N ARG A 349 -30.95 14.74 23.90
CA ARG A 349 -30.05 13.57 23.77
C ARG A 349 -29.31 13.28 25.07
N ILE A 350 -28.69 14.29 25.67
CA ILE A 350 -27.99 14.18 26.96
C ILE A 350 -28.95 13.70 28.05
N GLY A 351 -30.15 14.28 28.13
CA GLY A 351 -31.17 13.86 29.10
C GLY A 351 -31.58 12.40 28.93
N VAL A 352 -31.71 11.92 27.68
CA VAL A 352 -31.97 10.51 27.39
C VAL A 352 -30.78 9.64 27.83
N ILE A 353 -29.55 10.01 27.47
CA ILE A 353 -28.34 9.26 27.87
C ILE A 353 -28.21 9.18 29.39
N GLU A 354 -28.49 10.25 30.13
CA GLU A 354 -28.37 10.29 31.60
C GLU A 354 -29.50 9.52 32.30
N SER A 355 -30.69 9.42 31.70
CA SER A 355 -31.87 8.79 32.32
C SER A 355 -32.12 7.34 31.91
N ARG A 356 -31.59 6.89 30.76
CA ARG A 356 -31.89 5.59 30.16
C ARG A 356 -30.64 4.71 30.01
N PRO A 357 -30.42 3.74 30.91
CA PRO A 357 -29.21 2.90 30.89
C PRO A 357 -29.01 2.08 29.62
N ASP A 358 -30.10 1.67 28.97
CA ASP A 358 -30.10 0.95 27.70
C ASP A 358 -29.55 1.79 26.55
N ILE A 359 -29.93 3.08 26.49
CA ILE A 359 -29.37 4.03 25.51
C ILE A 359 -27.97 4.48 25.90
N ALA A 360 -27.73 4.72 27.19
CA ALA A 360 -26.41 5.10 27.71
C ALA A 360 -25.32 4.08 27.37
N LEU A 361 -25.68 2.80 27.33
CA LEU A 361 -24.79 1.73 26.89
C LEU A 361 -24.36 1.93 25.44
N LEU A 362 -25.30 2.20 24.52
CA LEU A 362 -25.03 2.37 23.08
C LEU A 362 -24.35 3.71 22.77
N GLU A 363 -24.66 4.74 23.53
CA GLU A 363 -24.02 6.06 23.52
C GLU A 363 -22.76 6.04 24.40
N GLY A 364 -21.94 5.00 24.21
CA GLY A 364 -20.66 4.79 24.89
C GLY A 364 -19.48 4.79 23.90
N PRO A 365 -18.26 5.11 24.37
CA PRO A 365 -17.02 5.00 23.58
C PRO A 365 -16.81 3.66 22.87
N GLU A 366 -17.39 2.60 23.41
CA GLU A 366 -17.28 1.23 22.90
C GLU A 366 -18.09 0.98 21.63
N PHE A 367 -19.09 1.81 21.33
CA PHE A 367 -20.00 1.57 20.20
C PHE A 367 -20.13 2.78 19.29
N LYS A 368 -19.96 4.00 19.81
CA LYS A 368 -19.95 5.21 19.01
C LYS A 368 -18.70 5.26 18.14
N ARG A 369 -18.90 5.55 16.85
CA ARG A 369 -17.82 5.58 15.85
C ARG A 369 -16.66 6.46 16.32
N ARG A 370 -15.45 5.90 16.21
CA ARG A 370 -14.18 6.62 16.38
C ARG A 370 -13.81 7.29 15.06
N TRP A 371 -13.56 8.59 15.11
CA TRP A 371 -13.10 9.38 13.97
C TRP A 371 -11.63 9.71 14.20
N MET A 372 -10.76 8.79 13.79
CA MET A 372 -9.33 8.88 14.01
C MET A 372 -8.60 8.70 12.68
N GLU A 373 -7.83 9.72 12.32
CA GLU A 373 -6.95 9.71 11.14
C GLU A 373 -5.51 9.98 11.55
N ASP A 374 -4.57 9.55 10.71
CA ASP A 374 -3.19 9.94 10.85
C ASP A 374 -3.05 11.48 10.79
N PRO A 375 -2.11 12.06 11.56
CA PRO A 375 -1.81 13.49 11.49
C PRO A 375 -1.61 13.95 10.05
N TRP A 376 -2.14 15.13 9.71
CA TRP A 376 -2.03 15.70 8.37
C TRP A 376 -0.57 15.76 7.90
N GLU A 377 0.32 16.21 8.77
CA GLU A 377 1.74 16.40 8.50
C GLU A 377 2.43 15.09 8.11
N ARG A 378 2.01 13.96 8.70
CA ARG A 378 2.53 12.64 8.34
C ARG A 378 2.07 12.23 6.95
N ARG A 379 0.77 12.35 6.66
CA ARG A 379 0.19 12.01 5.35
C ARG A 379 0.74 12.89 4.24
N GLU A 380 0.92 14.17 4.51
CA GLU A 380 1.52 15.15 3.61
C GLU A 380 2.97 14.80 3.30
N SER A 381 3.80 14.53 4.32
CA SER A 381 5.19 14.13 4.14
C SER A 381 5.32 12.86 3.31
N GLU A 382 4.48 11.86 3.55
CA GLU A 382 4.50 10.59 2.80
C GLU A 382 4.07 10.81 1.35
N SER A 383 3.02 11.60 1.13
CA SER A 383 2.48 11.89 -0.20
C SER A 383 3.45 12.72 -1.05
N LEU A 384 4.10 13.74 -0.47
CA LEU A 384 5.15 14.51 -1.15
C LEU A 384 6.33 13.62 -1.54
N ARG A 385 6.78 12.75 -0.64
CA ARG A 385 7.87 11.80 -0.94
C ARG A 385 7.49 10.85 -2.07
N ILE A 386 6.28 10.31 -2.06
CA ILE A 386 5.78 9.43 -3.11
C ILE A 386 5.68 10.18 -4.45
N GLN A 387 5.14 11.40 -4.45
CA GLN A 387 5.00 12.22 -5.66
C GLN A 387 6.36 12.55 -6.29
N ILE A 388 7.35 12.94 -5.48
CA ILE A 388 8.73 13.17 -5.95
C ILE A 388 9.30 11.88 -6.57
N LEU A 389 9.11 10.73 -5.91
CA LEU A 389 9.54 9.45 -6.46
C LEU A 389 8.84 9.14 -7.78
N ASP A 390 7.52 9.31 -7.87
CA ASP A 390 6.73 9.02 -9.07
C ASP A 390 7.18 9.85 -10.28
N VAL A 391 7.53 11.13 -10.08
CA VAL A 391 8.06 11.98 -11.16
C VAL A 391 9.45 11.53 -11.59
N VAL A 392 10.36 11.28 -10.63
CA VAL A 392 11.75 10.88 -10.91
C VAL A 392 11.83 9.50 -11.56
N ASP A 393 10.85 8.65 -11.28
CA ASP A 393 10.69 7.29 -11.76
C ASP A 393 10.00 7.19 -13.14
N GLY A 394 9.73 8.32 -13.80
CA GLY A 394 9.17 8.33 -15.14
C GLY A 394 10.11 7.70 -16.19
N PRO A 395 9.61 6.88 -17.14
CA PRO A 395 10.45 6.18 -18.12
C PRO A 395 11.31 7.14 -18.95
N ASP A 396 10.78 8.29 -19.37
CA ASP A 396 11.50 9.24 -20.21
C ASP A 396 12.77 9.82 -19.58
N THR A 397 12.87 9.78 -18.25
CA THR A 397 14.06 10.18 -17.48
C THR A 397 15.24 9.24 -17.72
N TRP A 398 14.99 7.97 -18.01
CA TRP A 398 15.99 6.90 -17.95
C TRP A 398 16.40 6.37 -19.32
N PHE A 399 15.98 7.05 -20.39
CA PHE A 399 16.42 6.76 -21.75
C PHE A 399 16.96 8.02 -22.44
N VAL A 400 17.84 7.79 -23.40
CA VAL A 400 18.43 8.81 -24.27
C VAL A 400 18.54 8.27 -25.70
N MET A 401 18.46 9.16 -26.68
CA MET A 401 18.73 8.79 -28.07
C MET A 401 20.24 8.81 -28.32
N ARG A 402 20.82 7.66 -28.68
CA ARG A 402 22.22 7.51 -29.12
C ARG A 402 22.23 6.85 -30.48
N ASP A 403 22.92 7.46 -31.45
CA ASP A 403 23.01 6.98 -32.84
C ASP A 403 21.66 6.67 -33.50
N GLY A 404 20.62 7.41 -33.12
CA GLY A 404 19.26 7.23 -33.65
C GLY A 404 18.41 6.18 -32.92
N PHE A 405 18.94 5.51 -31.90
CA PHE A 405 18.24 4.48 -31.13
C PHE A 405 18.03 4.91 -29.67
N LYS A 406 16.90 4.48 -29.09
CA LYS A 406 16.59 4.68 -27.67
C LYS A 406 17.44 3.73 -26.84
N GLN A 407 18.30 4.26 -25.97
CA GLN A 407 19.16 3.49 -25.10
C GLN A 407 18.98 3.86 -23.62
N PRO A 408 19.12 2.89 -22.70
CA PRO A 408 19.05 3.15 -21.26
C PRO A 408 20.24 4.01 -20.81
N GLN A 409 19.97 4.94 -19.88
CA GLN A 409 20.97 5.85 -19.35
C GLN A 409 20.96 5.87 -17.81
N PRO A 410 22.04 5.38 -17.17
CA PRO A 410 22.29 5.65 -15.77
C PRO A 410 22.62 7.14 -15.54
N LEU A 411 22.09 7.72 -14.46
CA LEU A 411 22.26 9.13 -14.08
C LEU A 411 22.72 9.23 -12.63
N THR A 412 23.65 10.13 -12.34
CA THR A 412 23.97 10.49 -10.95
C THR A 412 22.85 11.33 -10.34
N ILE A 413 22.79 11.44 -9.01
CA ILE A 413 21.79 12.32 -8.36
C ILE A 413 21.97 13.77 -8.80
N SER A 414 23.20 14.26 -8.99
CA SER A 414 23.43 15.61 -9.51
C SER A 414 22.88 15.77 -10.93
N GLN A 415 23.15 14.82 -11.84
CA GLN A 415 22.63 14.86 -13.21
C GLN A 415 21.09 14.77 -13.25
N LEU A 416 20.51 13.97 -12.35
CA LEU A 416 19.07 13.86 -12.19
C LEU A 416 18.47 15.18 -11.72
N SER A 417 19.09 15.82 -10.74
CA SER A 417 18.73 17.17 -10.28
C SER A 417 18.81 18.20 -11.41
N ASP A 418 19.89 18.19 -12.20
CA ASP A 418 20.06 19.11 -13.33
C ASP A 418 18.96 18.91 -14.38
N ARG A 419 18.58 17.66 -14.66
CA ARG A 419 17.51 17.32 -15.60
C ARG A 419 16.15 17.87 -15.18
N PHE A 420 15.85 17.87 -13.89
CA PHE A 420 14.60 18.41 -13.33
C PHE A 420 14.70 19.87 -12.90
N SER A 421 15.87 20.50 -12.96
CA SER A 421 16.05 21.91 -12.60
C SER A 421 15.14 22.89 -13.37
N PRO A 422 14.77 22.65 -14.65
CA PRO A 422 13.82 23.52 -15.35
C PRO A 422 12.35 23.34 -14.94
N ASP A 423 12.03 22.26 -14.23
CA ASP A 423 10.65 21.92 -13.83
C ASP A 423 10.28 22.64 -12.53
N SER A 424 9.42 23.66 -12.65
CA SER A 424 8.99 24.46 -11.50
C SER A 424 8.17 23.66 -10.49
N ASP A 425 7.43 22.64 -10.92
CA ASP A 425 6.54 21.88 -10.05
C ASP A 425 7.35 20.86 -9.23
N VAL A 426 8.34 20.21 -9.84
CA VAL A 426 9.31 19.38 -9.11
C VAL A 426 10.08 20.20 -8.08
N HIS A 427 10.48 21.43 -8.43
CA HIS A 427 11.15 22.31 -7.49
C HIS A 427 10.24 22.69 -6.32
N ARG A 428 8.96 23.01 -6.57
CA ARG A 428 7.98 23.30 -5.52
C ARG A 428 7.76 22.11 -4.59
N LEU A 429 7.56 20.91 -5.16
CA LEU A 429 7.41 19.67 -4.39
C LEU A 429 8.61 19.42 -3.47
N ALA A 430 9.83 19.54 -4.01
CA ALA A 430 11.06 19.33 -3.26
C ALA A 430 11.22 20.36 -2.15
N MET A 431 10.88 21.63 -2.40
CA MET A 431 10.98 22.70 -1.41
C MET A 431 9.93 22.58 -0.30
N LEU A 432 8.69 22.20 -0.63
CA LEU A 432 7.67 21.90 0.38
C LEU A 432 8.12 20.76 1.29
N TYR A 433 8.66 19.68 0.71
CA TYR A 433 9.17 18.56 1.49
C TYR A 433 10.37 18.97 2.39
N ALA A 434 11.29 19.76 1.85
CA ALA A 434 12.48 20.21 2.58
C ALA A 434 12.17 21.18 3.73
N ASP A 435 11.29 22.16 3.50
CA ASP A 435 10.89 23.14 4.52
C ASP A 435 10.00 22.48 5.59
N ASP A 436 8.86 21.91 5.17
CA ASP A 436 7.77 21.54 6.08
C ASP A 436 8.05 20.23 6.84
N HIS A 437 8.89 19.34 6.30
CA HIS A 437 9.09 17.99 6.86
C HIS A 437 10.54 17.62 7.18
N LEU A 438 11.53 18.20 6.49
CA LEU A 438 12.95 18.02 6.84
C LEU A 438 13.50 19.15 7.72
N GLY A 439 12.80 20.29 7.82
CA GLY A 439 13.24 21.46 8.59
C GLY A 439 14.54 22.08 8.04
N ARG A 440 14.83 21.91 6.74
CA ARG A 440 16.07 22.35 6.09
C ARG A 440 15.75 23.12 4.79
N ARG A 441 15.48 24.42 4.93
CA ARG A 441 15.09 25.32 3.81
C ARG A 441 16.14 25.51 2.72
N ASP A 442 17.41 25.41 3.10
CA ASP A 442 18.54 25.68 2.19
C ASP A 442 18.99 24.42 1.42
N MET A 443 18.20 23.34 1.44
CA MET A 443 18.53 22.13 0.70
C MET A 443 18.49 22.38 -0.81
N THR A 444 19.50 21.90 -1.52
CA THR A 444 19.46 21.86 -2.99
C THR A 444 18.53 20.73 -3.46
N LEU A 445 18.08 20.81 -4.72
CA LEU A 445 17.26 19.75 -5.33
C LEU A 445 17.97 18.38 -5.27
N ALA A 446 19.28 18.36 -5.53
CA ALA A 446 20.11 17.15 -5.41
C ALA A 446 20.10 16.57 -3.99
N GLN A 447 20.17 17.39 -2.94
CA GLN A 447 20.11 16.93 -1.55
C GLN A 447 18.74 16.36 -1.19
N VAL A 448 17.65 16.96 -1.72
CA VAL A 448 16.30 16.42 -1.54
C VAL A 448 16.16 15.07 -2.24
N PHE A 449 16.64 14.95 -3.48
CA PHE A 449 16.63 13.68 -4.20
C PHE A 449 17.46 12.61 -3.50
N GLU A 450 18.63 12.95 -2.94
CA GLU A 450 19.43 12.01 -2.15
C GLU A 450 18.66 11.46 -0.93
N GLU A 451 17.96 12.32 -0.20
CA GLU A 451 17.12 11.91 0.94
C GLU A 451 15.96 11.01 0.49
N VAL A 452 15.22 11.41 -0.55
CA VAL A 452 14.03 10.69 -1.03
C VAL A 452 14.43 9.33 -1.63
N VAL A 453 15.50 9.28 -2.43
CA VAL A 453 15.96 8.07 -3.13
C VAL A 453 16.73 7.11 -2.21
N GLY A 454 17.34 7.58 -1.11
CA GLY A 454 18.25 6.81 -0.27
C GLY A 454 17.75 5.43 0.17
N ASP A 455 16.44 5.27 0.37
CA ASP A 455 15.79 4.00 0.70
C ASP A 455 14.94 3.41 -0.43
N ALA A 456 14.92 3.99 -1.62
CA ALA A 456 14.15 3.54 -2.78
C ALA A 456 14.98 2.79 -3.84
N HIS A 457 16.27 2.58 -3.58
CA HIS A 457 17.21 1.95 -4.51
C HIS A 457 17.79 0.63 -3.98
N ILE A 458 18.15 -0.28 -4.88
CA ILE A 458 18.89 -1.51 -4.56
C ILE A 458 20.11 -1.67 -5.47
N PRO A 459 21.28 -2.07 -4.95
CA PRO A 459 22.47 -2.33 -5.77
C PRO A 459 22.23 -3.38 -6.87
N TYR A 460 22.76 -3.12 -8.07
CA TYR A 460 22.65 -4.03 -9.20
C TYR A 460 23.26 -5.42 -8.93
N LEU A 461 24.40 -5.45 -8.22
CA LEU A 461 25.19 -6.66 -8.00
C LEU A 461 24.81 -7.38 -6.70
N ALA A 462 24.61 -8.71 -6.73
CA ALA A 462 24.24 -9.50 -5.56
C ALA A 462 25.22 -9.34 -4.39
N ALA A 463 26.53 -9.32 -4.66
CA ALA A 463 27.57 -9.12 -3.65
C ALA A 463 27.46 -7.79 -2.88
N MET A 464 26.81 -6.78 -3.47
CA MET A 464 26.53 -5.48 -2.84
C MET A 464 25.16 -5.44 -2.12
N ARG A 465 24.26 -6.38 -2.42
CA ARG A 465 22.94 -6.50 -1.77
C ARG A 465 22.99 -7.38 -0.52
N TYR A 466 23.65 -8.53 -0.62
CA TYR A 466 23.60 -9.59 0.39
C TYR A 466 24.86 -9.67 1.25
N GLN A 467 24.67 -10.23 2.44
CA GLN A 467 25.72 -10.82 3.26
C GLN A 467 26.04 -12.25 2.75
N GLU A 468 27.12 -12.88 3.22
CA GLU A 468 27.51 -14.23 2.80
C GLU A 468 26.37 -15.28 2.91
N PRO A 469 25.56 -15.33 4.00
CA PRO A 469 24.42 -16.25 4.05
C PRO A 469 23.37 -16.02 2.94
N GLY A 470 23.17 -14.76 2.53
CA GLY A 470 22.27 -14.42 1.43
C GLY A 470 22.84 -14.81 0.07
N LEU A 471 24.16 -14.70 -0.13
CA LEU A 471 24.82 -15.16 -1.36
C LEU A 471 24.73 -16.68 -1.52
N ALA A 472 24.90 -17.44 -0.44
CA ALA A 472 24.70 -18.89 -0.48
C ALA A 472 23.26 -19.25 -0.90
N LYS A 473 22.25 -18.56 -0.37
CA LYS A 473 20.86 -18.74 -0.79
C LYS A 473 20.66 -18.36 -2.26
N ARG A 474 21.26 -17.27 -2.71
CA ARG A 474 21.19 -16.81 -4.11
C ARG A 474 21.70 -17.88 -5.08
N GLU A 475 22.80 -18.55 -4.75
CA GLU A 475 23.33 -19.66 -5.56
C GLU A 475 22.35 -20.83 -5.66
N GLU A 476 21.64 -21.16 -4.56
CA GLU A 476 20.58 -22.17 -4.59
C GLU A 476 19.38 -21.76 -5.47
N TRP A 477 19.00 -20.48 -5.43
CA TRP A 477 17.97 -19.91 -6.32
C TRP A 477 18.40 -19.96 -7.79
N GLU A 478 19.65 -19.64 -8.11
CA GLU A 478 20.18 -19.68 -9.47
C GLU A 478 20.22 -21.10 -10.04
N ARG A 479 20.60 -22.08 -9.21
CA ARG A 479 20.51 -23.51 -9.57
C ARG A 479 19.07 -23.92 -9.87
N MET A 480 18.11 -23.50 -9.06
CA MET A 480 16.69 -23.78 -9.28
C MET A 480 16.21 -23.16 -10.60
N TRP A 481 16.57 -21.91 -10.92
CA TRP A 481 16.22 -21.31 -12.21
C TRP A 481 16.84 -22.05 -13.40
N ALA A 482 18.07 -22.56 -13.27
CA ALA A 482 18.67 -23.39 -14.31
C ALA A 482 17.88 -24.70 -14.52
N GLU A 483 17.41 -25.34 -13.45
CA GLU A 483 16.52 -26.51 -13.55
C GLU A 483 15.16 -26.18 -14.18
N GLN A 484 14.55 -25.03 -13.84
CA GLN A 484 13.31 -24.57 -14.48
C GLN A 484 13.50 -24.37 -15.99
N ARG A 485 14.60 -23.73 -16.42
CA ARG A 485 14.93 -23.59 -17.84
C ARG A 485 15.10 -24.94 -18.53
N ALA A 486 15.77 -25.89 -17.87
CA ALA A 486 15.92 -27.23 -18.39
C ALA A 486 14.56 -27.92 -18.55
N GLU A 487 13.65 -27.79 -17.56
CA GLU A 487 12.27 -28.28 -17.64
C GLU A 487 11.50 -27.67 -18.82
N ASP A 488 11.61 -26.36 -19.04
CA ASP A 488 10.97 -25.69 -20.18
C ASP A 488 11.49 -26.16 -21.54
N SER A 489 12.75 -26.60 -21.62
CA SER A 489 13.35 -27.23 -22.81
C SER A 489 13.06 -28.74 -22.95
N GLY A 490 12.20 -29.31 -22.10
CA GLY A 490 11.81 -30.74 -22.14
C GLY A 490 12.58 -31.65 -21.16
N GLY A 491 13.41 -31.08 -20.30
CA GLY A 491 14.06 -31.78 -19.18
C GLY A 491 13.11 -32.07 -18.01
N ARG A 492 13.65 -32.58 -16.90
CA ARG A 492 12.90 -32.87 -15.67
C ARG A 492 13.48 -32.10 -14.50
N LEU A 493 12.61 -31.43 -13.74
CA LEU A 493 12.99 -30.70 -12.53
C LEU A 493 13.24 -31.66 -11.35
N THR A 494 14.28 -31.41 -10.56
CA THR A 494 14.66 -32.24 -9.41
C THR A 494 14.53 -31.52 -8.06
N THR A 495 14.58 -30.19 -8.05
CA THR A 495 14.60 -29.37 -6.84
C THR A 495 13.36 -28.48 -6.77
N LEU A 496 12.49 -28.69 -5.78
CA LEU A 496 11.19 -28.00 -5.73
C LEU A 496 11.12 -26.75 -4.84
N SER A 497 12.08 -26.51 -3.93
CA SER A 497 11.94 -25.40 -2.98
C SER A 497 13.28 -24.72 -2.69
N PRO A 498 13.51 -23.50 -3.20
CA PRO A 498 14.64 -22.69 -2.77
C PRO A 498 14.43 -22.16 -1.33
N PRO A 499 15.50 -21.75 -0.63
CA PRO A 499 15.41 -21.22 0.73
C PRO A 499 14.83 -19.80 0.76
N GLU A 500 14.00 -19.51 1.77
CA GLU A 500 13.54 -18.15 2.05
C GLU A 500 14.67 -17.26 2.59
N TYR A 501 14.72 -16.02 2.14
CA TYR A 501 15.56 -14.98 2.72
C TYR A 501 14.99 -14.46 4.04
N LYS A 502 15.86 -13.85 4.84
CA LYS A 502 15.57 -13.18 6.11
C LYS A 502 16.30 -11.84 6.11
N ARG A 503 15.88 -10.92 6.98
CA ARG A 503 16.54 -9.61 7.18
C ARG A 503 18.06 -9.70 7.33
N ALA A 504 18.57 -10.73 8.02
CA ALA A 504 20.01 -10.92 8.26
C ALA A 504 20.82 -11.30 7.00
N ASP A 505 20.16 -11.72 5.93
CA ASP A 505 20.81 -12.06 4.67
C ASP A 505 21.14 -10.82 3.83
N PHE A 506 20.54 -9.66 4.14
CA PHE A 506 20.73 -8.40 3.42
C PHE A 506 21.70 -7.47 4.14
N ARG A 507 22.43 -6.65 3.38
CA ARG A 507 23.36 -5.66 3.94
C ARG A 507 22.65 -4.47 4.59
N LYS A 508 21.50 -4.06 4.07
CA LYS A 508 20.66 -2.96 4.63
C LYS A 508 19.23 -3.43 4.86
N ASN A 509 18.58 -2.83 5.87
CA ASN A 509 17.17 -3.09 6.15
C ASN A 509 16.26 -2.63 5.02
N SER A 510 16.55 -1.49 4.38
CA SER A 510 15.75 -1.01 3.24
C SER A 510 15.76 -2.00 2.07
N TYR A 511 16.86 -2.71 1.83
CA TYR A 511 16.91 -3.76 0.79
C TYR A 511 15.93 -4.90 1.12
N TRP A 512 15.96 -5.39 2.36
CA TRP A 512 15.00 -6.39 2.84
C TRP A 512 13.55 -5.91 2.75
N SER A 513 13.27 -4.66 3.14
CA SER A 513 11.93 -4.08 3.13
C SER A 513 11.31 -4.05 1.73
N HIS A 514 12.11 -3.88 0.66
CA HIS A 514 11.61 -3.96 -0.72
C HIS A 514 11.52 -5.40 -1.23
N ARG A 515 12.48 -6.26 -0.88
CA ARG A 515 12.69 -7.58 -1.50
C ARG A 515 11.91 -8.71 -0.83
N GLY A 516 11.75 -8.67 0.48
CA GLY A 516 11.08 -9.72 1.23
C GLY A 516 11.80 -11.07 1.23
N LYS A 517 11.07 -12.11 1.65
CA LYS A 517 11.53 -13.50 1.82
C LYS A 517 11.83 -14.21 0.49
N LEU A 518 11.19 -13.80 -0.60
CA LEU A 518 11.37 -14.37 -1.93
C LEU A 518 12.26 -13.51 -2.83
N ASP A 519 12.78 -12.39 -2.32
CA ASP A 519 13.65 -11.49 -3.06
C ASP A 519 13.01 -10.83 -4.31
N VAL A 520 11.72 -10.51 -4.22
CA VAL A 520 10.94 -9.90 -5.31
C VAL A 520 11.41 -8.46 -5.58
N PRO A 521 11.84 -8.09 -6.81
CA PRO A 521 12.34 -6.75 -7.13
C PRO A 521 11.24 -5.67 -7.09
N LYS A 522 10.98 -5.05 -5.93
CA LYS A 522 9.96 -3.99 -5.78
C LYS A 522 10.54 -2.59 -5.62
N GLU A 523 11.86 -2.45 -5.62
CA GLU A 523 12.54 -1.15 -5.56
C GLU A 523 12.21 -0.26 -6.76
N ARG A 524 12.51 1.03 -6.63
CA ARG A 524 12.28 1.99 -7.71
C ARG A 524 13.47 2.18 -8.65
N PHE A 525 14.66 2.16 -8.06
CA PHE A 525 15.91 2.43 -8.74
C PHE A 525 16.92 1.30 -8.55
N ILE A 526 17.73 1.08 -9.57
CA ILE A 526 18.91 0.23 -9.51
C ILE A 526 20.08 1.17 -9.19
N SER A 527 20.80 0.95 -8.10
CA SER A 527 22.01 1.74 -7.84
C SER A 527 23.26 1.04 -8.34
N TYR A 528 24.24 1.83 -8.77
CA TYR A 528 25.58 1.39 -9.14
C TYR A 528 26.61 2.02 -8.20
N PRO A 529 26.71 1.55 -6.93
CA PRO A 529 27.73 2.03 -6.00
C PRO A 529 29.13 1.89 -6.61
N GLU A 530 30.01 2.85 -6.30
CA GLU A 530 31.41 2.87 -6.77
C GLU A 530 31.59 3.05 -8.30
N ALA A 531 30.49 3.16 -9.06
CA ALA A 531 30.49 3.37 -10.51
C ALA A 531 30.27 4.85 -10.94
N SER A 532 30.10 5.76 -9.98
CA SER A 532 29.97 7.20 -10.25
C SER A 532 31.25 7.76 -10.89
N PRO A 533 31.12 8.74 -11.83
CA PRO A 533 32.28 9.44 -12.38
C PRO A 533 33.10 10.13 -11.28
N ASP A 534 34.42 10.22 -11.45
CA ASP A 534 35.27 10.86 -10.42
C ASP A 534 34.96 12.36 -10.21
N ALA A 535 34.36 13.00 -11.23
CA ALA A 535 33.91 14.40 -11.16
C ALA A 535 32.59 14.61 -10.41
N ASP A 536 31.82 13.54 -10.16
CA ASP A 536 30.52 13.61 -9.47
C ASP A 536 30.41 12.45 -8.47
N PRO A 537 30.60 12.72 -7.16
CA PRO A 537 30.62 11.67 -6.14
C PRO A 537 29.20 11.19 -5.75
N THR A 538 28.15 11.80 -6.28
CA THR A 538 26.78 11.39 -5.95
C THR A 538 26.44 10.03 -6.53
N LEU A 539 25.50 9.32 -5.90
CA LEU A 539 25.17 7.94 -6.25
C LEU A 539 24.69 7.84 -7.72
N LEU A 540 25.29 6.93 -8.48
CA LEU A 540 24.83 6.57 -9.81
C LEU A 540 23.63 5.65 -9.72
N LEU A 541 22.54 6.03 -10.40
CA LEU A 541 21.27 5.34 -10.43
C LEU A 541 20.93 4.89 -11.85
N GLY A 542 20.15 3.85 -11.94
CA GLY A 542 19.41 3.40 -13.11
C GLY A 542 17.99 3.06 -12.72
N TRP A 543 17.20 2.63 -13.69
CA TRP A 543 15.76 2.46 -13.52
C TRP A 543 15.38 1.00 -13.32
N ALA A 544 14.56 0.70 -12.32
CA ALA A 544 14.07 -0.67 -12.11
C ALA A 544 13.01 -1.12 -13.15
N GLY A 545 12.57 -0.21 -14.03
CA GLY A 545 11.68 -0.53 -15.15
C GLY A 545 12.38 -1.04 -16.41
N TRP A 546 13.71 -0.98 -16.46
CA TRP A 546 14.49 -1.57 -17.54
C TRP A 546 14.29 -3.08 -17.59
N ASP A 547 14.07 -3.60 -18.80
CA ASP A 547 14.13 -5.04 -19.02
C ASP A 547 15.58 -5.56 -18.91
N HIS A 548 15.78 -6.86 -19.06
CA HIS A 548 17.11 -7.44 -18.89
C HIS A 548 18.08 -7.02 -20.01
N LYS A 549 17.58 -6.76 -21.22
CA LYS A 549 18.37 -6.24 -22.35
C LYS A 549 18.84 -4.81 -22.05
N ASP A 550 17.96 -3.95 -21.54
CA ASP A 550 18.27 -2.59 -21.14
C ASP A 550 19.29 -2.56 -19.98
N GLN A 551 19.11 -3.41 -18.97
CA GLN A 551 20.07 -3.51 -17.86
C GLN A 551 21.47 -3.94 -18.34
N ALA A 552 21.54 -4.89 -19.28
CA ALA A 552 22.79 -5.30 -19.90
C ALA A 552 23.41 -4.15 -20.72
N GLN A 553 22.64 -3.46 -21.56
CA GLN A 553 23.11 -2.30 -22.33
C GLN A 553 23.64 -1.19 -21.43
N ALA A 554 22.96 -0.89 -20.32
CA ALA A 554 23.39 0.10 -19.35
C ALA A 554 24.77 -0.24 -18.77
N LEU A 555 24.99 -1.51 -18.42
CA LEU A 555 26.29 -2.00 -17.93
C LEU A 555 27.38 -1.97 -18.99
N VAL A 556 27.08 -2.36 -20.23
CA VAL A 556 28.01 -2.26 -21.37
C VAL A 556 28.43 -0.81 -21.60
N ASN A 557 27.46 0.11 -21.63
CA ASN A 557 27.72 1.55 -21.75
C ASN A 557 28.60 2.06 -20.61
N LEU A 558 28.32 1.66 -19.36
CA LEU A 558 29.16 2.03 -18.22
C LEU A 558 30.58 1.48 -18.34
N VAL A 559 30.76 0.22 -18.75
CA VAL A 559 32.10 -0.36 -18.94
C VAL A 559 32.87 0.43 -20.01
N ASN A 560 32.24 0.74 -21.14
CA ASN A 560 32.86 1.51 -22.21
C ASN A 560 33.22 2.93 -21.77
N ASP A 561 32.29 3.65 -21.13
CA ASP A 561 32.53 5.01 -20.64
C ASP A 561 33.64 5.05 -19.57
N ARG A 562 33.69 4.06 -18.67
CA ARG A 562 34.67 4.04 -17.57
C ARG A 562 36.05 3.52 -18.01
N ALA A 563 36.11 2.45 -18.78
CA ALA A 563 37.38 1.89 -19.22
C ALA A 563 37.98 2.68 -20.39
N ALA A 564 37.20 2.98 -21.42
CA ALA A 564 37.73 3.58 -22.65
C ALA A 564 37.88 5.11 -22.56
N GLN A 565 36.96 5.81 -21.89
CA GLN A 565 36.99 7.28 -21.82
C GLN A 565 37.64 7.80 -20.53
N ALA A 566 37.33 7.21 -19.37
CA ALA A 566 37.86 7.65 -18.08
C ALA A 566 39.16 6.93 -17.64
N GLY A 567 39.61 5.91 -18.39
CA GLY A 567 40.85 5.19 -18.11
C GLY A 567 40.85 4.43 -16.78
N TRP A 568 39.69 3.92 -16.34
CA TRP A 568 39.59 3.20 -15.08
C TRP A 568 40.41 1.91 -15.08
N PRO A 569 41.09 1.60 -13.97
CA PRO A 569 41.85 0.36 -13.84
C PRO A 569 40.91 -0.84 -13.74
N THR A 570 41.44 -2.02 -14.06
CA THR A 570 40.68 -3.28 -14.12
C THR A 570 39.87 -3.53 -12.86
N GLU A 571 40.41 -3.26 -11.67
CA GLU A 571 39.76 -3.53 -10.37
C GLU A 571 38.44 -2.77 -10.21
N ARG A 572 38.33 -1.56 -10.76
CA ARG A 572 37.08 -0.76 -10.74
C ARG A 572 36.07 -1.21 -11.79
N VAL A 573 36.52 -1.89 -12.86
CA VAL A 573 35.68 -2.36 -13.96
C VAL A 573 35.12 -3.76 -13.67
N VAL A 574 35.85 -4.60 -12.93
CA VAL A 574 35.43 -5.95 -12.51
C VAL A 574 33.99 -6.01 -11.96
N PRO A 575 33.56 -5.16 -11.00
CA PRO A 575 32.19 -5.25 -10.48
C PRO A 575 31.12 -4.97 -11.54
N LEU A 576 31.40 -4.12 -12.55
CA LEU A 576 30.47 -3.88 -13.65
C LEU A 576 30.32 -5.11 -14.55
N LEU A 577 31.44 -5.77 -14.85
CA LEU A 577 31.46 -7.04 -15.60
C LEU A 577 30.77 -8.18 -14.81
N ALA A 578 30.94 -8.21 -13.49
CA ALA A 578 30.25 -9.16 -12.63
C ALA A 578 28.72 -8.96 -12.66
N GLY A 579 28.26 -7.71 -12.65
CA GLY A 579 26.83 -7.43 -12.80
C GLY A 579 26.30 -7.79 -14.18
N LEU A 580 27.09 -7.57 -15.24
CA LEU A 580 26.71 -7.99 -16.59
C LEU A 580 26.54 -9.51 -16.62
N ALA A 581 27.49 -10.25 -16.05
CA ALA A 581 27.40 -11.70 -15.92
C ALA A 581 26.18 -12.18 -15.11
N GLU A 582 25.76 -11.48 -14.05
CA GLU A 582 24.54 -11.80 -13.29
C GLU A 582 23.25 -11.59 -14.10
N VAL A 583 23.24 -10.64 -15.05
CA VAL A 583 22.08 -10.32 -15.89
C VAL A 583 21.99 -11.25 -17.12
N MET A 584 23.12 -11.71 -17.67
CA MET A 584 23.18 -12.51 -18.90
C MET A 584 22.23 -13.72 -18.95
N PRO A 585 22.05 -14.54 -17.89
CA PRO A 585 21.12 -15.67 -17.94
C PRO A 585 19.68 -15.27 -18.29
N TRP A 586 19.25 -14.07 -17.88
CA TRP A 586 17.93 -13.55 -18.19
C TRP A 586 17.85 -12.95 -19.59
N VAL A 587 18.94 -12.37 -20.08
CA VAL A 587 19.06 -11.92 -21.48
C VAL A 587 18.93 -13.13 -22.41
N HIS A 588 19.69 -14.21 -22.17
CA HIS A 588 19.59 -15.45 -22.96
C HIS A 588 18.17 -16.03 -22.94
N GLN A 589 17.50 -15.98 -21.79
CA GLN A 589 16.16 -16.55 -21.63
C GLN A 589 15.07 -15.75 -22.36
N TRP A 590 15.14 -14.41 -22.35
CA TRP A 590 14.04 -13.55 -22.83
C TRP A 590 14.34 -12.76 -24.10
N HIS A 591 15.62 -12.69 -24.49
CA HIS A 591 16.15 -11.89 -25.61
C HIS A 591 17.23 -12.66 -26.38
N GLY A 592 17.14 -14.00 -26.40
CA GLY A 592 18.06 -14.88 -27.13
C GLY A 592 17.66 -15.19 -28.57
N GLU A 593 16.60 -14.56 -29.08
CA GLU A 593 16.14 -14.66 -30.47
C GLU A 593 16.49 -13.37 -31.23
N TYR A 594 16.42 -13.43 -32.57
CA TYR A 594 16.65 -12.25 -33.41
C TYR A 594 15.59 -11.18 -33.12
N ASP A 595 16.04 -9.97 -32.80
CA ASP A 595 15.22 -8.82 -32.49
C ASP A 595 15.31 -7.83 -33.69
N PRO A 596 14.22 -7.64 -34.47
CA PRO A 596 14.22 -6.75 -35.63
C PRO A 596 14.47 -5.27 -35.29
N GLU A 597 14.15 -4.83 -34.07
CA GLU A 597 14.43 -3.45 -33.65
C GLU A 597 15.91 -3.26 -33.31
N TRP A 598 16.57 -4.34 -32.90
CA TRP A 598 18.00 -4.42 -32.62
C TRP A 598 18.85 -4.73 -33.85
N ASP A 599 18.24 -5.31 -34.89
CA ASP A 599 18.89 -5.90 -36.07
C ASP A 599 19.98 -6.92 -35.71
N GLY A 600 19.68 -7.79 -34.75
CA GLY A 600 20.64 -8.78 -34.26
C GLY A 600 20.09 -9.66 -33.14
N ASN A 601 20.98 -10.39 -32.48
CA ASN A 601 20.66 -11.20 -31.30
C ASN A 601 21.31 -10.54 -30.07
N PRO A 602 20.52 -9.83 -29.23
CA PRO A 602 21.07 -9.13 -28.07
C PRO A 602 21.88 -10.04 -27.14
N ALA A 603 21.44 -11.28 -26.93
CA ALA A 603 22.13 -12.20 -26.04
C ALA A 603 23.51 -12.62 -26.58
N GLU A 604 23.63 -12.87 -27.88
CA GLU A 604 24.91 -13.23 -28.52
C GLU A 604 25.89 -12.05 -28.52
N GLU A 605 25.40 -10.84 -28.79
CA GLU A 605 26.23 -9.63 -28.82
C GLU A 605 26.78 -9.28 -27.43
N TYR A 606 25.94 -9.26 -26.41
CA TYR A 606 26.40 -8.98 -25.04
C TYR A 606 27.29 -10.09 -24.48
N GLN A 607 27.04 -11.35 -24.83
CA GLN A 607 27.92 -12.45 -24.46
C GLN A 607 29.32 -12.28 -25.09
N THR A 608 29.36 -11.92 -26.38
CA THR A 608 30.62 -11.64 -27.09
C THR A 608 31.39 -10.50 -26.44
N PHE A 609 30.70 -9.40 -26.09
CA PHE A 609 31.30 -8.28 -25.37
C PHE A 609 31.87 -8.70 -24.01
N LEU A 610 31.09 -9.44 -23.20
CA LEU A 610 31.53 -9.92 -21.89
C LEU A 610 32.78 -10.81 -21.99
N ASP A 611 32.80 -11.73 -22.95
CA ASP A 611 33.93 -12.64 -23.15
C ASP A 611 35.17 -11.92 -23.66
N GLN A 612 35.01 -10.93 -24.54
CA GLN A 612 36.11 -10.05 -24.96
C GLN A 612 36.70 -9.27 -23.77
N GLN A 613 35.86 -8.61 -22.97
CA GLN A 613 36.31 -7.82 -21.82
C GLN A 613 37.02 -8.69 -20.76
N ARG A 614 36.53 -9.91 -20.56
CA ARG A 614 37.17 -10.92 -19.69
C ARG A 614 38.53 -11.36 -20.22
N ALA A 615 38.63 -11.65 -21.51
CA ALA A 615 39.90 -12.07 -22.14
C ALA A 615 40.95 -10.96 -22.06
N GLU A 616 40.59 -9.72 -22.40
CA GLU A 616 41.46 -8.53 -22.33
C GLU A 616 42.02 -8.30 -20.91
N ARG A 617 41.21 -8.56 -19.87
CA ARG A 617 41.56 -8.33 -18.46
C ARG A 617 42.00 -9.59 -17.70
N GLN A 618 42.12 -10.73 -18.40
CA GLN A 618 42.51 -12.02 -17.83
C GLN A 618 41.60 -12.48 -16.67
N LEU A 619 40.28 -12.26 -16.80
CA LEU A 619 39.29 -12.57 -15.77
C LEU A 619 38.57 -13.90 -16.07
N THR A 620 38.48 -14.77 -15.07
CA THR A 620 37.64 -15.97 -15.15
C THR A 620 36.21 -15.66 -14.72
N GLU A 621 35.26 -16.51 -15.09
CA GLU A 621 33.86 -16.38 -14.63
C GLU A 621 33.76 -16.53 -13.11
N GLN A 622 34.58 -17.41 -12.53
CA GLN A 622 34.66 -17.60 -11.09
C GLN A 622 35.16 -16.33 -10.38
N MET A 623 36.12 -15.60 -10.96
CA MET A 623 36.58 -14.32 -10.40
C MET A 623 35.46 -13.25 -10.38
N LEU A 624 34.56 -13.26 -11.37
CA LEU A 624 33.40 -12.37 -11.38
C LEU A 624 32.39 -12.76 -10.28
N ARG A 625 32.10 -14.06 -10.12
CA ARG A 625 31.19 -14.59 -9.08
C ARG A 625 31.72 -14.39 -7.65
N ASP A 626 33.03 -14.54 -7.47
CA ASP A 626 33.68 -14.42 -6.17
C ASP A 626 34.00 -12.97 -5.78
N TRP A 627 33.73 -12.00 -6.66
CA TRP A 627 33.97 -10.60 -6.36
C TRP A 627 33.16 -10.17 -5.12
N ARG A 628 33.79 -9.38 -4.25
CA ARG A 628 33.17 -8.80 -3.06
C ARG A 628 33.57 -7.32 -2.94
N PRO A 629 32.66 -6.45 -2.48
CA PRO A 629 33.01 -5.06 -2.21
C PRO A 629 34.04 -4.98 -1.09
N ALA A 630 34.90 -3.95 -1.15
CA ALA A 630 35.90 -3.72 -0.12
C ALA A 630 35.24 -3.58 1.26
N ALA A 631 35.89 -4.13 2.30
CA ALA A 631 35.38 -3.97 3.66
C ALA A 631 35.33 -2.48 4.03
N PRO A 632 34.23 -1.98 4.61
CA PRO A 632 34.14 -0.58 4.99
C PRO A 632 35.26 -0.23 5.98
N THR A 633 36.11 0.71 5.59
CA THR A 633 37.16 1.25 6.46
C THR A 633 36.50 2.01 7.61
N ARG A 634 36.72 1.57 8.87
CA ARG A 634 36.19 2.23 10.06
C ARG A 634 36.75 3.65 10.19
N GLY A 635 36.03 4.64 9.66
CA GLY A 635 36.31 6.05 9.85
C GLY A 635 36.10 6.46 11.31
N ARG A 636 37.15 6.98 11.95
CA ARG A 636 37.13 7.56 13.30
C ARG A 636 36.19 8.79 13.27
N ARG A 637 35.08 8.78 14.02
CA ARG A 637 34.25 9.99 14.22
C ARG A 637 35.15 11.14 14.71
N PRO A 638 35.10 12.34 14.11
CA PRO A 638 35.76 13.51 14.68
C PRO A 638 35.13 13.80 16.04
N ARG A 639 35.97 13.99 17.05
CA ARG A 639 35.57 14.45 18.37
C ARG A 639 34.90 15.81 18.20
N SER A 640 33.62 15.94 18.55
CA SER A 640 33.01 17.26 18.72
C SER A 640 33.79 17.98 19.82
N THR A 641 34.39 19.11 19.47
CA THR A 641 34.86 20.07 20.46
C THR A 641 33.64 20.82 20.97
N SER A 642 33.60 20.95 22.29
CA SER A 642 32.48 21.42 23.11
C SER A 642 32.05 22.86 22.85
#